data_AF-A0A6P1TQZ2-F1
#
_entry.id   AF-A0A6P1TQZ2-F1
#
_cell.length_a   1.000
_cell.length_b   1.000
_cell.length_c   1.000
_cell.angle_alpha   90.00
_cell.angle_beta   90.00
_cell.angle_gamma   90.00
#
_symmetry.space_group_name_H-M   'P 1'
#
loop_
_entity.id
_entity.type
_entity.pdbx_description
1 polymer ?
#
loop_
_entity_poly.entity_id
_entity_poly.type
_entity_poly.pdbx_seq_one_letter_code
_entity_poly.pdbx_strand_id
1 'polypeptide(L)'
;MTSYVSPITSAVRSTQASGQANFEATNLTIEAGTRYIGRTVNSGAWHLYQGGKVTINEGAIVDLYAPGTDYEANGNTIYVQGSLIIKDGAQLNIHNDAATTNARPAIQVVNTGSSVLISSGAQLNIDINGNLSTRAGIYLSSGTSFIVQDGAVVNMNLRNQGSSTLDAIYAEGNNTFKIGKQGTFDVKVDGTGARNIIQLAGSNNLFQFADAKRVNLQLDNTSSSSRLIRMSGKLVVDVQKVSAWISNTWTSGGDDNAAYSWAPIYDMTATYSGAVVSTSTGSVIAGSLSGAVANDFIQTFKAINSSSIYTKRLLFELIPDVGITLNPLTNDTAKPNSYTITGAADPGAYVLLSGDPNIPAGVIPGQADTDTKFYHAIANAQGYFFITLNDGCYLTAGETITAYAYLNGKDSTTSTVVLDEVAPDPPVLDPLQFGSTTSTAFTGTAEVNSTVNIYNEGGTLVAIGTADGNGNFSISIPAEVILISGDKYYAKAVDASNNISGASNLISVSASELTFLSAPAAISFGENIRISSLDQCYGVKALDARLAVQDTRLSKKTWRVTAALESPLYNADKDSTLVNALVYISGGNETVLINEKAVIYQCLSDNNNTISISDTWNDNSGLLLKVRAGTARVGTYEGMIKWTLEDVPAN
;
A
#
# COMPACT_ATOMS: atom_id res chain seq x y z
N MET A 1 -32.57 40.30 29.77
CA MET A 1 -31.95 40.87 28.54
C MET A 1 -32.27 40.01 27.34
N THR A 2 -32.30 40.56 26.11
CA THR A 2 -32.54 39.79 24.87
C THR A 2 -31.36 38.87 24.50
N SER A 3 -30.13 39.25 24.82
CA SER A 3 -28.95 38.38 24.74
C SER A 3 -27.82 38.93 25.61
N TYR A 4 -27.00 38.03 26.17
CA TYR A 4 -25.72 38.38 26.78
C TYR A 4 -24.60 37.60 26.09
N VAL A 5 -23.58 38.32 25.64
CA VAL A 5 -22.33 37.78 25.12
C VAL A 5 -21.23 38.29 26.02
N SER A 6 -20.45 37.39 26.63
CA SER A 6 -19.31 37.80 27.46
C SER A 6 -18.32 38.62 26.60
N PRO A 7 -17.90 39.83 27.00
CA PRO A 7 -16.91 40.58 26.22
C PRO A 7 -15.60 39.79 26.17
N ILE A 8 -15.05 39.65 24.96
CA ILE A 8 -13.78 38.96 24.66
C ILE A 8 -12.68 39.47 25.60
N THR A 9 -12.05 38.57 26.36
CA THR A 9 -10.64 38.59 26.82
C THR A 9 -10.41 37.49 27.86
N SER A 10 -9.15 37.08 28.01
CA SER A 10 -8.55 36.11 28.94
C SER A 10 -8.77 36.37 30.46
N ALA A 11 -9.85 37.05 30.83
CA ALA A 11 -10.14 37.47 32.18
C ALA A 11 -11.01 36.46 32.92
N VAL A 12 -10.64 36.14 34.17
CA VAL A 12 -11.54 35.47 35.12
C VAL A 12 -12.68 36.43 35.45
N ARG A 13 -13.91 36.04 35.16
CA ARG A 13 -15.12 36.80 35.52
C ARG A 13 -15.77 36.16 36.72
N SER A 14 -16.06 36.95 37.76
CA SER A 14 -16.80 36.49 38.92
C SER A 14 -18.07 37.31 39.14
N THR A 15 -19.21 36.65 39.29
CA THR A 15 -20.46 37.29 39.72
C THR A 15 -20.90 36.70 41.06
N GLN A 16 -21.46 37.53 41.94
CA GLN A 16 -22.06 37.10 43.20
C GLN A 16 -23.42 37.76 43.32
N ALA A 17 -24.48 36.95 43.45
CA ALA A 17 -25.85 37.44 43.60
C ALA A 17 -26.55 36.80 44.81
N SER A 18 -27.44 37.56 45.45
CA SER A 18 -28.28 37.10 46.56
C SER A 18 -29.74 37.29 46.16
N GLY A 19 -30.51 36.20 46.12
CA GLY A 19 -31.94 36.22 45.76
C GLY A 19 -32.24 36.37 44.27
N GLN A 20 -31.22 36.48 43.40
CA GLN A 20 -31.36 36.66 41.95
C GLN A 20 -30.30 35.86 41.18
N ALA A 21 -30.59 35.49 39.93
CA ALA A 21 -29.67 34.79 39.05
C ALA A 21 -28.51 35.68 38.60
N ASN A 22 -27.36 35.08 38.30
CA ASN A 22 -26.25 35.79 37.68
C ASN A 22 -26.62 36.28 36.28
N PHE A 23 -27.41 35.48 35.55
CA PHE A 23 -27.94 35.86 34.25
C PHE A 23 -29.42 35.52 34.12
N GLU A 24 -30.18 36.51 33.67
CA GLU A 24 -31.56 36.39 33.22
C GLU A 24 -31.66 36.91 31.77
N ALA A 25 -31.73 35.99 30.81
CA ALA A 25 -31.63 36.33 29.38
C ALA A 25 -32.45 35.39 28.48
N THR A 26 -32.61 35.75 27.20
CA THR A 26 -33.04 34.77 26.19
C THR A 26 -31.86 33.89 25.80
N ASN A 27 -30.74 34.48 25.36
CA ASN A 27 -29.53 33.74 24.98
C ASN A 27 -28.32 34.12 25.81
N LEU A 28 -27.48 33.13 26.12
CA LEU A 28 -26.20 33.31 26.81
C LEU A 28 -25.07 32.64 26.01
N THR A 29 -24.05 33.42 25.66
CA THR A 29 -22.83 32.91 25.03
C THR A 29 -21.61 33.22 25.89
N ILE A 30 -20.90 32.17 26.29
CA ILE A 30 -19.56 32.26 26.89
C ILE A 30 -18.56 32.06 25.75
N GLU A 31 -17.73 33.08 25.49
CA GLU A 31 -16.83 33.09 24.35
C GLU A 31 -15.62 32.15 24.51
N ALA A 32 -15.04 31.75 23.39
CA ALA A 32 -13.93 30.79 23.35
C ALA A 32 -12.76 31.21 24.25
N GLY A 33 -12.17 30.24 24.95
CA GLY A 33 -11.06 30.47 25.90
C GLY A 33 -11.39 31.31 27.14
N THR A 34 -12.66 31.68 27.36
CA THR A 34 -13.08 32.46 28.54
C THR A 34 -13.13 31.57 29.78
N ARG A 35 -12.71 32.09 30.94
CA ARG A 35 -13.02 31.49 32.25
C ARG A 35 -14.06 32.31 33.01
N TYR A 36 -15.23 31.72 33.25
CA TYR A 36 -16.32 32.34 34.01
C TYR A 36 -16.58 31.60 35.32
N ILE A 37 -16.77 32.34 36.41
CA ILE A 37 -17.09 31.83 37.74
C ILE A 37 -18.38 32.50 38.23
N GLY A 38 -19.49 31.76 38.27
CA GLY A 38 -20.77 32.23 38.79
C GLY A 38 -20.97 31.79 40.24
N ARG A 39 -21.34 32.71 41.13
CA ARG A 39 -21.71 32.38 42.51
C ARG A 39 -23.08 32.96 42.86
N THR A 40 -23.89 32.19 43.56
CA THR A 40 -25.14 32.65 44.16
C THR A 40 -25.24 32.19 45.62
N VAL A 41 -26.05 32.86 46.42
CA VAL A 41 -26.28 32.49 47.83
C VAL A 41 -27.68 31.90 48.04
N ASN A 42 -28.70 32.41 47.33
CA ASN A 42 -30.11 32.03 47.47
C ASN A 42 -30.86 32.15 46.13
N SER A 43 -30.27 31.61 45.06
CA SER A 43 -30.86 31.65 43.71
C SER A 43 -30.18 30.65 42.79
N GLY A 44 -30.82 30.31 41.66
CA GLY A 44 -30.12 29.66 40.55
C GLY A 44 -29.11 30.59 39.89
N ALA A 45 -28.12 30.05 39.17
CA ALA A 45 -27.10 30.86 38.50
C ALA A 45 -27.62 31.44 37.18
N TRP A 46 -28.25 30.62 36.34
CA TRP A 46 -28.66 31.01 34.98
C TRP A 46 -30.13 30.71 34.72
N HIS A 47 -30.87 31.74 34.30
CA HIS A 47 -32.28 31.67 33.95
C HIS A 47 -32.51 32.10 32.49
N LEU A 48 -32.77 31.13 31.61
CA LEU A 48 -32.96 31.37 30.18
C LEU A 48 -34.39 31.11 29.73
N TYR A 49 -35.04 32.15 29.20
CA TYR A 49 -36.46 32.16 28.83
C TYR A 49 -36.69 32.19 27.31
N GLN A 50 -37.96 32.08 26.90
CA GLN A 50 -38.45 32.28 25.52
C GLN A 50 -37.79 31.35 24.50
N GLY A 51 -37.51 30.11 24.89
CA GLY A 51 -36.87 29.12 24.02
C GLY A 51 -35.39 29.39 23.71
N GLY A 52 -34.77 30.35 24.40
CA GLY A 52 -33.38 30.70 24.13
C GLY A 52 -32.36 29.74 24.73
N LYS A 53 -31.11 29.84 24.27
CA LYS A 53 -30.07 28.82 24.47
C LYS A 53 -28.86 29.33 25.25
N VAL A 54 -28.15 28.40 25.87
CA VAL A 54 -26.81 28.61 26.42
C VAL A 54 -25.79 27.97 25.48
N THR A 55 -24.72 28.70 25.14
CA THR A 55 -23.58 28.17 24.39
C THR A 55 -22.29 28.52 25.11
N ILE A 56 -21.53 27.49 25.49
CA ILE A 56 -20.18 27.61 26.03
C ILE A 56 -19.23 27.25 24.90
N ASN A 57 -18.54 28.24 24.32
CA ASN A 57 -17.68 28.06 23.15
C ASN A 57 -16.37 27.35 23.49
N GLU A 58 -15.66 26.94 22.43
CA GLU A 58 -14.47 26.09 22.47
C GLU A 58 -13.44 26.52 23.51
N GLY A 59 -12.96 25.54 24.30
CA GLY A 59 -11.95 25.75 25.34
C GLY A 59 -12.34 26.68 26.50
N ALA A 60 -13.58 27.18 26.56
CA ALA A 60 -14.04 27.98 27.70
C ALA A 60 -14.25 27.11 28.94
N ILE A 61 -14.04 27.69 30.12
CA ILE A 61 -14.21 27.02 31.42
C ILE A 61 -15.24 27.79 32.25
N VAL A 62 -16.28 27.12 32.69
CA VAL A 62 -17.35 27.69 33.50
C VAL A 62 -17.41 26.96 34.84
N ASP A 63 -17.28 27.70 35.94
CA ASP A 63 -17.44 27.19 37.31
C ASP A 63 -18.69 27.84 37.95
N LEU A 64 -19.73 27.09 38.28
CA LEU A 64 -20.95 27.59 38.93
C LEU A 64 -21.09 27.06 40.36
N TYR A 65 -21.35 27.96 41.30
CA TYR A 65 -21.60 27.64 42.70
C TYR A 65 -22.97 28.19 43.13
N ALA A 66 -23.95 27.31 43.32
CA ALA A 66 -25.32 27.69 43.66
C ALA A 66 -25.93 26.85 44.82
N PRO A 67 -25.47 27.05 46.07
CA PRO A 67 -25.87 26.24 47.23
C PRO A 67 -27.22 26.60 47.89
N GLY A 68 -27.88 27.70 47.50
CA GLY A 68 -29.09 28.20 48.18
C GLY A 68 -30.35 27.32 48.01
N THR A 69 -31.51 27.67 48.59
CA THR A 69 -32.64 26.72 48.66
C THR A 69 -33.92 27.04 47.89
N ASP A 70 -34.20 28.29 47.49
CA ASP A 70 -35.32 28.67 46.58
C ASP A 70 -35.03 30.02 45.87
N TYR A 71 -35.87 30.46 44.91
CA TYR A 71 -35.76 31.67 44.04
C TYR A 71 -34.96 31.50 42.73
N GLU A 72 -35.52 32.10 41.65
CA GLU A 72 -35.10 32.14 40.23
C GLU A 72 -34.60 30.80 39.61
N ALA A 73 -34.48 30.75 38.28
CA ALA A 73 -34.18 29.53 37.51
C ALA A 73 -35.01 28.29 37.89
N ASN A 74 -36.25 28.50 38.35
CA ASN A 74 -37.16 27.46 38.83
C ASN A 74 -36.55 26.51 39.88
N GLY A 75 -35.62 27.02 40.71
CA GLY A 75 -34.95 26.23 41.75
C GLY A 75 -33.68 25.50 41.31
N ASN A 76 -33.29 25.55 40.03
CA ASN A 76 -32.10 24.86 39.49
C ASN A 76 -30.87 25.78 39.45
N THR A 77 -29.65 25.23 39.35
CA THR A 77 -28.47 26.04 39.03
C THR A 77 -28.58 26.66 37.64
N ILE A 78 -29.02 25.87 36.66
CA ILE A 78 -29.27 26.30 35.28
C ILE A 78 -30.67 25.89 34.89
N TYR A 79 -31.47 26.85 34.42
CA TYR A 79 -32.75 26.61 33.78
C TYR A 79 -32.74 27.17 32.36
N VAL A 80 -33.08 26.34 31.39
CA VAL A 80 -33.07 26.70 29.96
C VAL A 80 -34.36 26.23 29.29
N GLN A 81 -35.06 27.16 28.63
CA GLN A 81 -36.20 26.84 27.77
C GLN A 81 -35.80 26.41 26.35
N GLY A 82 -34.55 26.60 25.95
CA GLY A 82 -33.91 26.04 24.76
C GLY A 82 -32.77 25.08 25.12
N SER A 83 -31.75 24.98 24.28
CA SER A 83 -30.63 24.06 24.49
C SER A 83 -29.51 24.61 25.37
N LEU A 84 -28.86 23.72 26.12
CA LEU A 84 -27.54 23.92 26.72
C LEU A 84 -26.49 23.22 25.84
N ILE A 85 -25.56 23.99 25.30
CA ILE A 85 -24.53 23.49 24.37
C ILE A 85 -23.15 23.78 24.95
N ILE A 86 -22.37 22.73 25.18
CA ILE A 86 -20.97 22.79 25.60
C ILE A 86 -20.12 22.37 24.40
N LYS A 87 -19.42 23.32 23.78
CA LYS A 87 -18.62 23.11 22.56
C LYS A 87 -17.29 22.43 22.86
N ASP A 88 -16.61 22.02 21.79
CA ASP A 88 -15.41 21.20 21.84
C ASP A 88 -14.35 21.70 22.83
N GLY A 89 -13.79 20.80 23.62
CA GLY A 89 -12.78 21.11 24.64
C GLY A 89 -13.23 22.04 25.79
N ALA A 90 -14.47 22.56 25.78
CA ALA A 90 -14.98 23.43 26.83
C ALA A 90 -15.42 22.64 28.07
N GLN A 91 -15.49 23.31 29.22
CA GLN A 91 -15.82 22.70 30.51
C GLN A 91 -16.92 23.48 31.22
N LEU A 92 -17.92 22.76 31.72
CA LEU A 92 -18.94 23.27 32.64
C LEU A 92 -18.88 22.48 33.95
N ASN A 93 -18.51 23.16 35.02
CA ASN A 93 -18.41 22.63 36.38
C ASN A 93 -19.53 23.25 37.23
N ILE A 94 -20.36 22.41 37.84
CA ILE A 94 -21.43 22.82 38.75
C ILE A 94 -21.15 22.23 40.12
N HIS A 95 -21.08 23.10 41.13
CA HIS A 95 -20.79 22.76 42.52
C HIS A 95 -21.92 23.26 43.42
N ASN A 96 -22.77 22.34 43.86
CA ASN A 96 -23.86 22.65 44.77
C ASN A 96 -23.60 21.99 46.12
N ASP A 97 -23.00 22.72 47.07
CA ASP A 97 -22.74 22.21 48.41
C ASP A 97 -23.77 22.75 49.43
N ALA A 98 -24.88 22.03 49.59
CA ALA A 98 -25.88 22.30 50.60
C ALA A 98 -25.71 21.29 51.73
N ALA A 99 -24.90 21.64 52.74
CA ALA A 99 -24.30 20.71 53.69
C ALA A 99 -25.22 19.65 54.37
N THR A 100 -26.55 19.80 54.43
CA THR A 100 -27.42 18.75 55.01
C THR A 100 -28.84 18.60 54.43
N THR A 101 -29.52 19.65 53.95
CA THR A 101 -30.90 19.55 53.41
C THR A 101 -31.15 20.58 52.30
N ASN A 102 -31.99 20.23 51.31
CA ASN A 102 -32.41 21.09 50.18
C ASN A 102 -31.30 21.47 49.19
N ALA A 103 -30.49 20.51 48.76
CA ALA A 103 -29.58 20.72 47.66
C ALA A 103 -30.33 21.03 46.35
N ARG A 104 -29.78 21.96 45.57
CA ARG A 104 -30.37 22.34 44.28
C ARG A 104 -30.11 21.31 43.20
N PRO A 105 -31.11 21.04 42.35
CA PRO A 105 -30.89 20.48 41.03
C PRO A 105 -29.86 21.29 40.24
N ALA A 106 -29.06 20.62 39.42
CA ALA A 106 -28.07 21.28 38.59
C ALA A 106 -28.70 21.89 37.34
N ILE A 107 -29.36 21.08 36.50
CA ILE A 107 -29.78 21.50 35.15
C ILE A 107 -31.24 21.13 34.92
N GLN A 108 -32.02 22.10 34.46
CA GLN A 108 -33.33 21.87 33.88
C GLN A 108 -33.36 22.39 32.44
N VAL A 109 -33.64 21.50 31.49
CA VAL A 109 -33.90 21.85 30.08
C VAL A 109 -35.34 21.50 29.75
N VAL A 110 -36.07 22.47 29.18
CA VAL A 110 -37.47 22.30 28.80
C VAL A 110 -37.73 22.66 27.33
N ASN A 111 -38.96 22.42 26.89
CA ASN A 111 -39.48 22.54 25.52
C ASN A 111 -39.02 21.44 24.56
N THR A 112 -39.97 20.97 23.75
CA THR A 112 -39.73 19.97 22.70
C THR A 112 -38.68 20.48 21.72
N GLY A 113 -37.70 19.62 21.38
CA GLY A 113 -36.61 19.95 20.46
C GLY A 113 -35.37 20.56 21.13
N SER A 114 -35.42 20.89 22.42
CA SER A 114 -34.25 21.34 23.19
C SER A 114 -33.30 20.18 23.53
N SER A 115 -32.06 20.52 23.86
CA SER A 115 -31.03 19.53 24.15
C SER A 115 -30.04 19.97 25.23
N VAL A 116 -29.49 18.99 25.96
CA VAL A 116 -28.19 19.12 26.59
C VAL A 116 -27.20 18.43 25.65
N LEU A 117 -26.34 19.21 24.99
CA LEU A 117 -25.35 18.74 24.03
C LEU A 117 -23.96 19.01 24.58
N ILE A 118 -23.20 17.94 24.81
CA ILE A 118 -21.79 17.97 25.19
C ILE A 118 -20.99 17.53 23.96
N SER A 119 -20.31 18.47 23.33
CA SER A 119 -19.57 18.24 22.09
C SER A 119 -18.21 17.58 22.31
N SER A 120 -17.48 17.25 21.24
CA SER A 120 -16.34 16.36 21.29
C SER A 120 -15.21 16.90 22.18
N GLY A 121 -14.69 16.07 23.09
CA GLY A 121 -13.67 16.47 24.06
C GLY A 121 -14.13 17.49 25.12
N ALA A 122 -15.39 17.92 25.10
CA ALA A 122 -15.96 18.81 26.11
C ALA A 122 -16.32 18.07 27.40
N GLN A 123 -16.48 18.79 28.51
CA GLN A 123 -16.72 18.23 29.82
C GLN A 123 -17.90 18.88 30.54
N LEU A 124 -18.76 18.06 31.13
CA LEU A 124 -19.78 18.46 32.10
C LEU A 124 -19.51 17.76 33.43
N ASN A 125 -19.16 18.53 34.45
CA ASN A 125 -18.90 18.04 35.79
C ASN A 125 -19.95 18.60 36.77
N ILE A 126 -20.62 17.72 37.52
CA ILE A 126 -21.67 18.08 38.47
C ILE A 126 -21.35 17.42 39.81
N ASP A 127 -21.13 18.22 40.86
CA ASP A 127 -21.06 17.76 42.25
C ASP A 127 -22.20 18.39 43.04
N ILE A 128 -23.06 17.55 43.60
CA ILE A 128 -24.17 17.98 44.47
C ILE A 128 -24.02 17.28 45.82
N ASN A 129 -23.88 18.07 46.88
CA ASN A 129 -23.91 17.64 48.25
C ASN A 129 -25.23 18.01 48.92
N GLY A 130 -25.89 17.03 49.54
CA GLY A 130 -27.13 17.19 50.29
C GLY A 130 -28.38 16.70 49.54
N ASN A 131 -29.49 16.51 50.27
CA ASN A 131 -30.72 15.97 49.70
C ASN A 131 -31.32 16.88 48.61
N LEU A 132 -31.48 16.37 47.39
CA LEU A 132 -32.36 17.01 46.39
C LEU A 132 -33.78 17.15 46.95
N SER A 133 -34.42 18.31 46.74
CA SER A 133 -35.74 18.63 47.30
C SER A 133 -36.85 18.88 46.27
N THR A 134 -36.55 19.38 45.07
CA THR A 134 -37.56 19.84 44.10
C THR A 134 -37.60 19.03 42.80
N ARG A 135 -36.44 18.68 42.22
CA ARG A 135 -36.30 17.94 40.96
C ARG A 135 -35.07 17.03 40.99
N ALA A 136 -34.98 16.14 40.00
CA ALA A 136 -33.77 15.38 39.73
C ALA A 136 -32.56 16.29 39.50
N GLY A 137 -31.34 15.80 39.73
CA GLY A 137 -30.13 16.57 39.52
C GLY A 137 -30.02 17.15 38.11
N ILE A 138 -30.41 16.37 37.09
CA ILE A 138 -30.72 16.83 35.75
C ILE A 138 -32.19 16.48 35.44
N TYR A 139 -32.96 17.47 35.00
CA TYR A 139 -34.34 17.30 34.58
C TYR A 139 -34.54 17.73 33.14
N LEU A 140 -35.20 16.88 32.36
CA LEU A 140 -35.45 17.03 30.94
C LEU A 140 -36.95 16.87 30.64
N SER A 141 -37.58 17.84 29.97
CA SER A 141 -38.99 17.71 29.58
C SER A 141 -39.20 16.79 28.37
N SER A 142 -40.47 16.51 28.05
CA SER A 142 -40.86 15.71 26.88
C SER A 142 -40.26 16.22 25.57
N GLY A 143 -39.68 15.28 24.80
CA GLY A 143 -39.12 15.56 23.47
C GLY A 143 -37.78 16.28 23.49
N THR A 144 -37.02 16.21 24.58
CA THR A 144 -35.65 16.74 24.66
C THR A 144 -34.62 15.64 24.42
N SER A 145 -33.35 16.03 24.27
CA SER A 145 -32.24 15.08 24.06
C SER A 145 -31.08 15.34 25.02
N PHE A 146 -30.43 14.27 25.47
CA PHE A 146 -29.18 14.31 26.20
C PHE A 146 -28.10 13.58 25.38
N ILE A 147 -27.15 14.35 24.85
CA ILE A 147 -26.20 13.87 23.85
C ILE A 147 -24.78 14.18 24.33
N VAL A 148 -24.01 13.11 24.56
CA VAL A 148 -22.57 13.14 24.80
C VAL A 148 -21.92 12.71 23.49
N GLN A 149 -21.23 13.63 22.79
CA GLN A 149 -20.55 13.31 21.52
C GLN A 149 -19.24 12.55 21.76
N ASP A 150 -18.58 12.16 20.66
CA ASP A 150 -17.38 11.33 20.71
C ASP A 150 -16.27 11.98 21.55
N GLY A 151 -15.65 11.22 22.46
CA GLY A 151 -14.59 11.69 23.36
C GLY A 151 -15.03 12.68 24.45
N ALA A 152 -16.32 13.05 24.51
CA ALA A 152 -16.84 13.96 25.51
C ALA A 152 -17.00 13.29 26.89
N VAL A 153 -16.98 14.08 27.96
CA VAL A 153 -16.99 13.59 29.34
C VAL A 153 -18.16 14.17 30.12
N VAL A 154 -18.90 13.31 30.82
CA VAL A 154 -19.88 13.71 31.83
C VAL A 154 -19.53 13.00 33.14
N ASN A 155 -19.30 13.79 34.19
CA ASN A 155 -19.13 13.30 35.55
C ASN A 155 -20.22 13.90 36.44
N MET A 156 -20.94 13.06 37.15
CA MET A 156 -22.00 13.50 38.06
C MET A 156 -21.92 12.73 39.38
N ASN A 157 -21.75 13.46 40.48
CA ASN A 157 -21.61 12.91 41.82
C ASN A 157 -22.63 13.56 42.77
N LEU A 158 -23.62 12.78 43.18
CA LEU A 158 -24.65 13.19 44.13
C LEU A 158 -24.41 12.48 45.47
N ARG A 159 -23.93 13.23 46.44
CA ARG A 159 -23.53 12.74 47.77
C ARG A 159 -24.42 13.30 48.87
N ASN A 160 -24.49 12.59 49.99
CA ASN A 160 -25.34 12.90 51.15
C ASN A 160 -26.80 13.14 50.77
N GLN A 161 -27.37 12.28 49.92
CA GLN A 161 -28.72 12.43 49.38
C GLN A 161 -29.84 12.00 50.34
N GLY A 162 -29.48 11.37 51.48
CA GLY A 162 -30.38 11.01 52.57
C GLY A 162 -31.68 10.38 52.09
N SER A 163 -32.80 10.81 52.67
CA SER A 163 -34.14 10.29 52.37
C SER A 163 -34.78 10.82 51.08
N SER A 164 -34.07 11.61 50.27
CA SER A 164 -34.61 12.09 48.99
C SER A 164 -35.04 10.91 48.10
N THR A 165 -36.06 11.11 47.28
CA THR A 165 -36.55 10.11 46.32
C THR A 165 -36.33 10.55 44.88
N LEU A 166 -35.59 11.65 44.69
CA LEU A 166 -35.35 12.23 43.38
C LEU A 166 -34.18 11.52 42.70
N ASP A 167 -34.34 11.28 41.40
CA ASP A 167 -33.36 10.61 40.56
C ASP A 167 -32.14 11.50 40.32
N ALA A 168 -31.02 10.92 39.90
CA ALA A 168 -29.89 11.74 39.42
C ALA A 168 -30.27 12.43 38.11
N ILE A 169 -30.89 11.70 37.18
CA ILE A 169 -31.37 12.19 35.89
C ILE A 169 -32.79 11.71 35.66
N TYR A 170 -33.69 12.65 35.36
CA TYR A 170 -35.08 12.38 35.02
C TYR A 170 -35.44 13.02 33.69
N ALA A 171 -36.08 12.25 32.81
CA ALA A 171 -36.57 12.74 31.53
C ALA A 171 -38.04 12.33 31.28
N GLU A 172 -38.88 13.30 30.95
CA GLU A 172 -40.30 13.09 30.66
C GLU A 172 -40.52 12.62 29.22
N GLY A 173 -41.53 11.79 28.95
CA GLY A 173 -41.86 11.41 27.57
C GLY A 173 -40.71 10.71 26.83
N ASN A 174 -40.75 10.75 25.50
CA ASN A 174 -39.76 10.05 24.66
C ASN A 174 -38.50 10.92 24.50
N ASN A 175 -37.37 10.45 25.05
CA ASN A 175 -36.08 11.14 24.96
C ASN A 175 -35.04 10.27 24.25
N THR A 176 -34.09 10.95 23.60
CA THR A 176 -32.88 10.30 23.08
C THR A 176 -31.74 10.54 24.06
N PHE A 177 -31.19 9.45 24.60
CA PHE A 177 -30.01 9.46 25.46
C PHE A 177 -28.88 8.75 24.72
N LYS A 178 -27.84 9.48 24.30
CA LYS A 178 -26.75 8.95 23.46
C LYS A 178 -25.39 9.33 24.01
N ILE A 179 -24.49 8.34 24.11
CA ILE A 179 -23.06 8.55 24.33
C ILE A 179 -22.30 8.08 23.09
N GLY A 180 -21.44 8.95 22.56
CA GLY A 180 -20.61 8.71 21.41
C GLY A 180 -19.38 7.85 21.70
N LYS A 181 -18.62 7.56 20.65
CA LYS A 181 -17.39 6.76 20.73
C LYS A 181 -16.37 7.42 21.62
N GLN A 182 -15.65 6.63 22.41
CA GLN A 182 -14.69 7.08 23.41
C GLN A 182 -15.26 8.08 24.44
N GLY A 183 -16.57 8.28 24.49
CA GLY A 183 -17.23 9.13 25.49
C GLY A 183 -17.13 8.52 26.88
N THR A 184 -17.10 9.39 27.90
CA THR A 184 -17.17 9.01 29.32
C THR A 184 -18.46 9.51 29.92
N PHE A 185 -19.21 8.63 30.59
CA PHE A 185 -20.43 8.96 31.29
C PHE A 185 -20.46 8.28 32.66
N ASP A 186 -20.04 9.02 33.67
CA ASP A 186 -19.88 8.51 35.02
C ASP A 186 -20.87 9.21 35.95
N VAL A 187 -21.83 8.45 36.48
CA VAL A 187 -22.85 8.94 37.40
C VAL A 187 -22.86 8.11 38.66
N LYS A 188 -22.66 8.79 39.79
CA LYS A 188 -22.68 8.22 41.13
C LYS A 188 -23.72 8.93 42.00
N VAL A 189 -24.53 8.15 42.72
CA VAL A 189 -25.50 8.69 43.67
C VAL A 189 -25.63 7.80 44.91
N ASP A 190 -25.69 8.41 46.09
CA ASP A 190 -25.90 7.72 47.37
C ASP A 190 -27.33 7.88 47.93
N GLY A 191 -27.56 7.45 49.17
CA GLY A 191 -28.73 7.81 49.96
C GLY A 191 -29.55 6.63 50.48
N THR A 192 -30.70 6.94 51.06
CA THR A 192 -31.60 5.95 51.70
C THR A 192 -33.01 5.96 51.14
N GLY A 193 -33.47 7.04 50.52
CA GLY A 193 -34.76 7.09 49.83
C GLY A 193 -34.75 6.35 48.49
N ALA A 194 -35.93 5.85 48.09
CA ALA A 194 -36.13 5.11 46.83
C ALA A 194 -35.97 6.02 45.61
N ARG A 195 -35.02 5.71 44.72
CA ARG A 195 -34.66 6.54 43.56
C ARG A 195 -33.99 5.75 42.45
N ASN A 196 -33.77 6.38 41.32
CA ASN A 196 -32.99 5.81 40.23
C ASN A 196 -31.78 6.69 39.89
N ILE A 197 -30.80 6.14 39.16
CA ILE A 197 -29.79 7.01 38.53
C ILE A 197 -30.43 7.70 37.33
N ILE A 198 -30.99 6.91 36.41
CA ILE A 198 -31.66 7.41 35.21
C ILE A 198 -33.10 6.92 35.22
N GLN A 199 -34.05 7.86 35.16
CA GLN A 199 -35.45 7.57 34.90
C GLN A 199 -35.93 8.23 33.61
N LEU A 200 -36.41 7.42 32.66
CA LEU A 200 -37.00 7.87 31.40
C LEU A 200 -38.48 7.47 31.39
N ALA A 201 -39.38 8.44 31.54
CA ALA A 201 -40.79 8.20 31.83
C ALA A 201 -41.67 7.92 30.60
N GLY A 202 -41.13 8.01 29.37
CA GLY A 202 -41.84 7.66 28.13
C GLY A 202 -42.08 6.15 27.93
N SER A 203 -42.79 5.80 26.85
CA SER A 203 -43.11 4.42 26.50
C SER A 203 -42.12 3.77 25.52
N ASN A 204 -41.30 4.57 24.81
CA ASN A 204 -40.35 4.09 23.82
C ASN A 204 -39.00 4.83 23.93
N ASN A 205 -38.35 4.73 25.09
CA ASN A 205 -37.08 5.39 25.34
C ASN A 205 -35.92 4.62 24.71
N LEU A 206 -34.88 5.35 24.30
CA LEU A 206 -33.63 4.78 23.80
C LEU A 206 -32.46 5.38 24.57
N PHE A 207 -31.76 4.50 25.28
CA PHE A 207 -30.45 4.79 25.85
C PHE A 207 -29.43 3.98 25.05
N GLN A 208 -28.54 4.66 24.34
CA GLN A 208 -27.59 4.00 23.46
C GLN A 208 -26.17 4.54 23.57
N PHE A 209 -25.20 3.66 23.36
CA PHE A 209 -23.80 4.03 23.19
C PHE A 209 -23.04 2.97 22.41
N ALA A 210 -21.97 3.40 21.75
CA ALA A 210 -21.11 2.53 20.96
C ALA A 210 -19.65 2.92 21.21
N ASP A 211 -18.78 1.96 21.48
CA ASP A 211 -17.36 2.17 21.74
C ASP A 211 -17.08 3.24 22.81
N ALA A 212 -17.97 3.37 23.80
CA ALA A 212 -17.76 4.33 24.87
C ALA A 212 -16.49 3.99 25.65
N LYS A 213 -15.71 5.02 25.99
CA LYS A 213 -14.51 4.84 26.83
C LYS A 213 -14.93 4.25 28.18
N ARG A 214 -15.99 4.82 28.75
CA ARG A 214 -16.53 4.41 30.03
C ARG A 214 -17.99 4.84 30.17
N VAL A 215 -18.86 3.93 30.61
CA VAL A 215 -20.20 4.28 31.12
C VAL A 215 -20.34 3.63 32.48
N ASN A 216 -20.29 4.45 33.53
CA ASN A 216 -20.34 3.99 34.92
C ASN A 216 -21.60 4.50 35.60
N LEU A 217 -22.47 3.57 36.00
CA LEU A 217 -23.69 3.86 36.76
C LEU A 217 -23.53 3.24 38.14
N GLN A 218 -23.32 4.05 39.18
CA GLN A 218 -23.07 3.58 40.54
C GLN A 218 -24.09 4.12 41.54
N LEU A 219 -24.75 3.21 42.27
CA LEU A 219 -25.84 3.50 43.19
C LEU A 219 -25.50 3.02 44.61
N ASP A 220 -24.90 3.91 45.39
CA ASP A 220 -24.52 3.70 46.80
C ASP A 220 -25.75 3.95 47.72
N ASN A 221 -26.91 3.40 47.34
CA ASN A 221 -28.19 3.64 48.01
C ASN A 221 -28.66 2.41 48.80
N THR A 222 -29.33 2.58 49.94
CA THR A 222 -29.77 1.44 50.77
C THR A 222 -31.19 0.94 50.47
N SER A 223 -32.00 1.68 49.69
CA SER A 223 -33.37 1.26 49.36
C SER A 223 -33.39 0.14 48.32
N SER A 224 -34.24 -0.87 48.57
CA SER A 224 -34.48 -1.99 47.67
C SER A 224 -35.37 -1.64 46.48
N SER A 225 -36.03 -0.48 46.49
CA SER A 225 -36.82 0.03 45.37
C SER A 225 -35.99 0.83 44.37
N SER A 226 -34.72 1.09 44.66
CA SER A 226 -33.85 1.92 43.83
C SER A 226 -33.24 1.14 42.66
N ARG A 227 -33.06 1.77 41.50
CA ARG A 227 -32.51 1.12 40.28
C ARG A 227 -31.45 1.99 39.60
N LEU A 228 -30.55 1.37 38.84
CA LEU A 228 -29.66 2.13 37.96
C LEU A 228 -30.46 2.83 36.85
N ILE A 229 -31.27 2.05 36.14
CA ILE A 229 -32.08 2.52 35.02
C ILE A 229 -33.54 2.14 35.26
N ARG A 230 -34.44 3.10 35.08
CA ARG A 230 -35.89 2.90 35.04
C ARG A 230 -36.44 3.48 33.75
N MET A 231 -36.89 2.62 32.84
CA MET A 231 -37.48 3.06 31.56
C MET A 231 -38.40 2.01 30.97
N SER A 232 -39.32 2.42 30.10
CA SER A 232 -39.91 1.55 29.08
C SER A 232 -39.19 1.83 27.76
N GLY A 233 -38.44 0.85 27.24
CA GLY A 233 -37.56 1.10 26.10
C GLY A 233 -36.37 0.16 26.01
N LYS A 234 -35.33 0.58 25.28
CA LYS A 234 -34.15 -0.23 25.01
C LYS A 234 -32.86 0.46 25.48
N LEU A 235 -31.99 -0.34 26.10
CA LEU A 235 -30.57 -0.07 26.24
C LEU A 235 -29.85 -0.76 25.07
N VAL A 236 -29.14 0.00 24.25
CA VAL A 236 -28.41 -0.51 23.08
C VAL A 236 -26.92 -0.19 23.22
N VAL A 237 -26.09 -1.21 23.20
CA VAL A 237 -24.64 -1.11 23.38
C VAL A 237 -23.94 -1.90 22.28
N ASP A 238 -23.02 -1.27 21.56
CA ASP A 238 -22.33 -1.88 20.42
C ASP A 238 -21.28 -2.92 20.87
N VAL A 239 -20.05 -2.51 21.21
CA VAL A 239 -18.98 -3.42 21.64
C VAL A 239 -18.32 -2.92 22.92
N GLN A 240 -18.53 -3.62 24.04
CA GLN A 240 -18.06 -3.21 25.36
C GLN A 240 -17.59 -4.39 26.21
N LYS A 241 -16.67 -4.13 27.14
CA LYS A 241 -16.54 -4.93 28.36
C LYS A 241 -17.63 -4.51 29.33
N VAL A 242 -18.29 -5.46 29.97
CA VAL A 242 -19.38 -5.20 30.92
C VAL A 242 -19.05 -5.82 32.27
N SER A 243 -19.11 -5.03 33.33
CA SER A 243 -18.95 -5.49 34.71
C SER A 243 -20.13 -5.07 35.56
N ALA A 244 -20.57 -5.96 36.46
CA ALA A 244 -21.75 -5.76 37.29
C ALA A 244 -21.49 -6.09 38.76
N TRP A 245 -21.96 -5.22 39.64
CA TRP A 245 -22.00 -5.44 41.09
C TRP A 245 -23.46 -5.46 41.55
N ILE A 246 -23.79 -6.42 42.40
CA ILE A 246 -25.17 -6.69 42.79
C ILE A 246 -25.39 -6.45 44.29
N SER A 247 -26.65 -6.25 44.67
CA SER A 247 -27.05 -5.79 46.00
C SER A 247 -26.57 -6.64 47.19
N ASN A 248 -26.38 -7.95 47.02
CA ASN A 248 -26.03 -8.88 48.11
C ASN A 248 -24.52 -8.96 48.41
N THR A 249 -23.66 -8.66 47.43
CA THR A 249 -22.19 -8.64 47.56
C THR A 249 -21.62 -7.23 47.49
N TRP A 250 -22.50 -6.22 47.41
CA TRP A 250 -22.12 -4.83 47.28
C TRP A 250 -21.28 -4.34 48.46
N THR A 251 -20.08 -3.86 48.15
CA THR A 251 -19.28 -3.01 49.01
C THR A 251 -19.05 -1.69 48.27
N SER A 252 -19.15 -0.57 48.96
CA SER A 252 -18.95 0.73 48.33
C SER A 252 -17.48 0.94 48.00
N GLY A 253 -17.16 1.25 46.74
CA GLY A 253 -15.83 1.71 46.29
C GLY A 253 -15.17 0.80 45.25
N GLY A 254 -14.20 1.37 44.51
CA GLY A 254 -13.26 0.68 43.60
C GLY A 254 -13.86 0.03 42.34
N ASP A 255 -13.03 -0.17 41.31
CA ASP A 255 -13.39 -0.92 40.09
C ASP A 255 -13.14 -2.43 40.23
N ASP A 256 -12.72 -2.88 41.42
CA ASP A 256 -12.43 -4.27 41.74
C ASP A 256 -13.66 -5.03 42.25
N ASN A 257 -13.55 -6.37 42.30
CA ASN A 257 -14.53 -7.27 42.91
C ASN A 257 -15.94 -7.23 42.29
N ALA A 258 -16.03 -7.03 40.97
CA ALA A 258 -17.29 -7.21 40.25
C ALA A 258 -17.84 -8.62 40.53
N ALA A 259 -19.15 -8.71 40.78
CA ALA A 259 -19.81 -10.00 40.93
C ALA A 259 -19.80 -10.78 39.60
N TYR A 260 -19.85 -10.04 38.49
CA TYR A 260 -19.79 -10.58 37.15
C TYR A 260 -18.98 -9.65 36.23
N SER A 261 -18.22 -10.25 35.32
CA SER A 261 -17.46 -9.53 34.30
C SER A 261 -17.49 -10.32 33.00
N TRP A 262 -17.87 -9.65 31.92
CA TRP A 262 -17.95 -10.21 30.57
C TRP A 262 -17.17 -9.35 29.61
N ALA A 263 -16.29 -9.97 28.84
CA ALA A 263 -15.54 -9.30 27.80
C ALA A 263 -15.22 -10.28 26.67
N PRO A 264 -15.41 -9.86 25.41
CA PRO A 264 -16.22 -8.73 24.96
C PRO A 264 -17.72 -9.08 24.87
N ILE A 265 -18.58 -8.07 24.88
CA ILE A 265 -20.02 -8.20 24.59
C ILE A 265 -20.35 -7.33 23.38
N TYR A 266 -20.99 -7.91 22.37
CA TYR A 266 -21.36 -7.28 21.10
C TYR A 266 -22.87 -7.13 20.95
N ASP A 267 -23.31 -6.16 20.14
CA ASP A 267 -24.70 -5.99 19.68
C ASP A 267 -25.73 -6.12 20.81
N MET A 268 -25.37 -5.62 21.99
CA MET A 268 -26.19 -5.78 23.18
C MET A 268 -27.45 -4.93 23.04
N THR A 269 -28.61 -5.57 23.15
CA THR A 269 -29.90 -4.91 23.32
C THR A 269 -30.59 -5.46 24.54
N ALA A 270 -30.90 -4.62 25.53
CA ALA A 270 -31.71 -4.98 26.68
C ALA A 270 -33.00 -4.16 26.73
N THR A 271 -34.15 -4.85 26.73
CA THR A 271 -35.48 -4.23 26.76
C THR A 271 -35.95 -4.09 28.20
N TYR A 272 -36.18 -2.87 28.63
CA TYR A 272 -36.69 -2.54 29.97
C TYR A 272 -38.21 -2.33 29.96
N SER A 273 -38.86 -2.78 31.04
CA SER A 273 -40.27 -2.56 31.35
C SER A 273 -40.38 -1.91 32.71
N GLY A 274 -40.27 -0.59 32.75
CA GLY A 274 -40.19 0.19 33.98
C GLY A 274 -38.89 -0.05 34.73
N ALA A 275 -38.97 -0.61 35.94
CA ALA A 275 -37.85 -0.74 36.88
C ALA A 275 -37.00 -2.01 36.70
N VAL A 276 -37.32 -2.84 35.70
CA VAL A 276 -36.68 -4.14 35.46
C VAL A 276 -36.47 -4.38 33.97
N VAL A 277 -35.54 -5.29 33.66
CA VAL A 277 -35.42 -5.86 32.32
C VAL A 277 -36.58 -6.84 32.08
N SER A 278 -37.19 -6.79 30.91
CA SER A 278 -38.29 -7.69 30.53
C SER A 278 -37.86 -9.15 30.61
N THR A 279 -38.76 -10.03 31.06
CA THR A 279 -38.52 -11.48 31.14
C THR A 279 -38.86 -12.23 29.87
N SER A 280 -39.46 -11.56 28.87
CA SER A 280 -39.82 -12.18 27.59
C SER A 280 -38.59 -12.76 26.88
N THR A 281 -38.78 -13.83 26.11
CA THR A 281 -37.74 -14.37 25.22
C THR A 281 -37.27 -13.28 24.26
N GLY A 282 -35.96 -13.16 24.06
CA GLY A 282 -35.37 -12.10 23.23
C GLY A 282 -35.33 -10.70 23.85
N SER A 283 -35.71 -10.54 25.13
CA SER A 283 -35.62 -9.25 25.83
C SER A 283 -34.19 -8.75 26.06
N VAL A 284 -33.22 -9.67 26.11
CA VAL A 284 -31.79 -9.37 26.08
C VAL A 284 -31.20 -10.19 24.94
N ILE A 285 -30.50 -9.49 24.05
CA ILE A 285 -29.75 -10.04 22.92
C ILE A 285 -28.32 -9.51 23.08
N ALA A 286 -27.34 -10.37 22.85
CA ALA A 286 -25.93 -10.01 22.87
C ALA A 286 -25.10 -11.10 22.17
N GLY A 287 -24.02 -10.69 21.53
CA GLY A 287 -22.96 -11.57 21.04
C GLY A 287 -21.74 -11.56 21.98
N SER A 288 -20.87 -12.54 21.80
CA SER A 288 -19.53 -12.59 22.40
C SER A 288 -18.64 -13.50 21.55
N LEU A 289 -17.37 -13.67 21.94
CA LEU A 289 -16.47 -14.60 21.26
C LEU A 289 -16.96 -16.05 21.35
N SER A 290 -17.62 -16.43 22.45
CA SER A 290 -18.21 -17.76 22.57
C SER A 290 -19.69 -17.73 22.91
N GLY A 291 -20.40 -18.76 22.45
CA GLY A 291 -21.80 -18.96 22.81
C GLY A 291 -22.01 -19.12 24.32
N ALA A 292 -21.02 -19.66 25.03
CA ALA A 292 -21.08 -19.82 26.49
C ALA A 292 -21.09 -18.46 27.21
N VAL A 293 -20.19 -17.54 26.85
CA VAL A 293 -20.11 -16.20 27.46
C VAL A 293 -21.35 -15.37 27.12
N ALA A 294 -21.80 -15.41 25.86
CA ALA A 294 -23.02 -14.72 25.44
C ALA A 294 -24.26 -15.21 26.21
N ASN A 295 -24.42 -16.54 26.35
CA ASN A 295 -25.54 -17.12 27.07
C ASN A 295 -25.52 -16.78 28.57
N ASP A 296 -24.36 -16.86 29.22
CA ASP A 296 -24.20 -16.46 30.62
C ASP A 296 -24.57 -14.99 30.82
N PHE A 297 -24.06 -14.09 29.97
CA PHE A 297 -24.40 -12.68 30.00
C PHE A 297 -25.91 -12.46 29.86
N ILE A 298 -26.54 -13.04 28.83
CA ILE A 298 -27.98 -12.85 28.54
C ILE A 298 -28.84 -13.31 29.73
N GLN A 299 -28.53 -14.46 30.33
CA GLN A 299 -29.30 -15.00 31.45
C GLN A 299 -29.06 -14.18 32.73
N THR A 300 -27.80 -13.92 33.06
CA THR A 300 -27.40 -13.24 34.28
C THR A 300 -27.83 -11.78 34.27
N PHE A 301 -27.66 -11.05 33.16
CA PHE A 301 -28.06 -9.65 33.04
C PHE A 301 -29.56 -9.45 33.30
N LYS A 302 -30.41 -10.40 32.86
CA LYS A 302 -31.85 -10.39 33.20
C LYS A 302 -32.08 -10.63 34.69
N ALA A 303 -31.42 -11.64 35.25
CA ALA A 303 -31.60 -12.03 36.65
C ALA A 303 -31.22 -10.91 37.63
N ILE A 304 -30.10 -10.22 37.37
CA ILE A 304 -29.57 -9.16 38.23
C ILE A 304 -30.24 -7.80 38.03
N ASN A 305 -31.09 -7.64 37.01
CA ASN A 305 -31.90 -6.43 36.78
C ASN A 305 -33.39 -6.75 36.95
N SER A 306 -33.71 -7.51 38.00
CA SER A 306 -35.07 -7.96 38.33
C SER A 306 -35.61 -7.27 39.59
N SER A 307 -36.79 -7.71 40.06
CA SER A 307 -37.35 -7.26 41.34
C SER A 307 -36.66 -7.89 42.56
N SER A 308 -36.03 -9.06 42.40
CA SER A 308 -35.46 -9.86 43.50
C SER A 308 -33.99 -9.55 43.74
N ILE A 309 -33.20 -9.43 42.67
CA ILE A 309 -31.79 -9.04 42.70
C ILE A 309 -31.66 -7.86 41.77
N TYR A 310 -31.04 -6.79 42.25
CA TYR A 310 -30.87 -5.56 41.50
C TYR A 310 -29.40 -5.11 41.52
N THR A 311 -28.95 -4.65 40.36
CA THR A 311 -27.60 -4.15 40.16
C THR A 311 -27.39 -2.84 40.91
N LYS A 312 -26.28 -2.75 41.66
CA LYS A 312 -25.81 -1.54 42.36
C LYS A 312 -24.80 -0.77 41.52
N ARG A 313 -24.10 -1.46 40.62
CA ARG A 313 -23.18 -0.81 39.68
C ARG A 313 -23.13 -1.55 38.35
N LEU A 314 -23.25 -0.81 37.26
CA LEU A 314 -22.90 -1.27 35.92
C LEU A 314 -21.74 -0.42 35.42
N LEU A 315 -20.68 -1.09 34.98
CA LEU A 315 -19.54 -0.47 34.35
C LEU A 315 -19.38 -1.06 32.95
N PHE A 316 -19.46 -0.19 31.96
CA PHE A 316 -19.12 -0.50 30.58
C PHE A 316 -17.79 0.15 30.24
N GLU A 317 -16.88 -0.59 29.63
CA GLU A 317 -15.54 -0.13 29.28
C GLU A 317 -15.24 -0.42 27.81
N LEU A 318 -14.40 0.43 27.21
CA LEU A 318 -13.93 0.25 25.84
C LEU A 318 -13.20 -1.09 25.67
N ILE A 319 -13.56 -1.80 24.61
CA ILE A 319 -12.67 -2.80 24.00
C ILE A 319 -11.80 -2.03 23.00
N PRO A 320 -10.46 -1.99 23.19
CA PRO A 320 -9.58 -1.25 22.29
C PRO A 320 -9.74 -1.69 20.84
N ASP A 321 -9.64 -0.74 19.89
CA ASP A 321 -9.53 -1.05 18.47
C ASP A 321 -8.25 -1.86 18.21
N VAL A 322 -8.28 -2.75 17.21
CA VAL A 322 -7.13 -3.56 16.82
C VAL A 322 -6.29 -2.82 15.77
N GLY A 323 -4.99 -2.71 15.99
CA GLY A 323 -4.00 -2.20 15.07
C GLY A 323 -3.32 -3.32 14.27
N ILE A 324 -2.92 -3.01 13.03
CA ILE A 324 -2.10 -3.89 12.20
C ILE A 324 -1.22 -3.08 11.24
N THR A 325 -0.02 -3.57 11.00
CA THR A 325 0.97 -3.02 10.06
C THR A 325 1.66 -4.16 9.32
N LEU A 326 2.14 -3.87 8.11
CA LEU A 326 2.98 -4.78 7.31
C LEU A 326 4.35 -4.13 7.07
N ASN A 327 5.40 -4.94 7.15
CA ASN A 327 6.74 -4.52 6.73
C ASN A 327 6.85 -4.57 5.19
N PRO A 328 7.79 -3.82 4.58
CA PRO A 328 8.01 -3.84 3.14
C PRO A 328 8.32 -5.25 2.60
N LEU A 329 7.79 -5.55 1.42
CA LEU A 329 7.90 -6.84 0.74
C LEU A 329 8.54 -6.67 -0.64
N THR A 330 9.17 -7.74 -1.14
CA THR A 330 9.89 -7.75 -2.43
C THR A 330 9.74 -9.09 -3.12
N ASN A 331 9.92 -9.15 -4.45
CA ASN A 331 10.03 -10.39 -5.22
C ASN A 331 11.47 -10.96 -5.24
N ASP A 332 12.46 -10.23 -4.71
CA ASP A 332 13.86 -10.68 -4.71
C ASP A 332 14.05 -11.92 -3.82
N THR A 333 14.22 -13.07 -4.48
CA THR A 333 14.39 -14.38 -3.85
C THR A 333 15.57 -14.49 -2.89
N ALA A 334 16.56 -13.58 -2.99
CA ALA A 334 17.70 -13.55 -2.08
C ALA A 334 17.38 -12.92 -0.72
N LYS A 335 16.26 -12.19 -0.60
CA LYS A 335 15.87 -11.46 0.62
C LYS A 335 14.79 -12.20 1.39
N PRO A 336 14.87 -12.30 2.73
CA PRO A 336 13.85 -13.02 3.52
C PRO A 336 12.41 -12.50 3.38
N ASN A 337 12.25 -11.20 3.12
CA ASN A 337 10.94 -10.57 2.94
C ASN A 337 10.30 -10.82 1.55
N SER A 338 10.88 -11.71 0.74
CA SER A 338 10.21 -12.29 -0.44
C SER A 338 9.50 -13.61 -0.17
N TYR A 339 9.78 -14.28 0.96
CA TYR A 339 9.12 -15.55 1.32
C TYR A 339 8.69 -15.59 2.80
N THR A 340 8.97 -14.55 3.59
CA THR A 340 8.47 -14.39 4.95
C THR A 340 7.86 -13.01 5.11
N ILE A 341 6.53 -12.97 5.22
CA ILE A 341 5.77 -11.75 5.46
C ILE A 341 5.79 -11.47 6.95
N THR A 342 6.14 -10.25 7.34
CA THR A 342 6.24 -9.84 8.75
C THR A 342 5.49 -8.55 8.98
N GLY A 343 5.06 -8.33 10.23
CA GLY A 343 4.37 -7.12 10.63
C GLY A 343 4.15 -7.06 12.13
N ALA A 344 3.41 -6.04 12.55
CA ALA A 344 2.97 -5.90 13.93
C ALA A 344 1.46 -5.74 14.01
N ALA A 345 0.85 -6.32 15.04
CA ALA A 345 -0.56 -6.18 15.41
C ALA A 345 -0.68 -6.21 16.95
N ASP A 346 -1.84 -5.88 17.52
CA ASP A 346 -2.00 -5.98 18.97
C ASP A 346 -1.70 -7.40 19.49
N PRO A 347 -1.08 -7.55 20.68
CA PRO A 347 -0.79 -8.85 21.24
C PRO A 347 -2.02 -9.77 21.31
N GLY A 348 -1.90 -10.97 20.74
CA GLY A 348 -2.99 -11.93 20.64
C GLY A 348 -3.94 -11.73 19.46
N ALA A 349 -3.75 -10.70 18.63
CA ALA A 349 -4.55 -10.49 17.42
C ALA A 349 -4.33 -11.61 16.39
N TYR A 350 -5.43 -12.04 15.78
CA TYR A 350 -5.44 -13.05 14.71
C TYR A 350 -5.20 -12.36 13.38
N VAL A 351 -4.24 -12.83 12.60
CA VAL A 351 -3.80 -12.21 11.34
C VAL A 351 -4.09 -13.13 10.16
N LEU A 352 -4.82 -12.59 9.19
CA LEU A 352 -5.16 -13.23 7.92
C LEU A 352 -4.54 -12.41 6.78
N LEU A 353 -3.76 -13.06 5.92
CA LEU A 353 -3.18 -12.46 4.73
C LEU A 353 -3.91 -12.88 3.46
N SER A 354 -3.93 -11.98 2.48
CA SER A 354 -4.40 -12.25 1.12
C SER A 354 -3.66 -11.38 0.11
N GLY A 355 -3.86 -11.63 -1.18
CA GLY A 355 -3.37 -10.77 -2.26
C GLY A 355 -2.39 -11.44 -3.22
N ASP A 356 -1.68 -12.49 -2.79
CA ASP A 356 -0.76 -13.24 -3.64
C ASP A 356 -1.08 -14.74 -3.60
N PRO A 357 -1.12 -15.45 -4.75
CA PRO A 357 -1.47 -16.86 -4.83
C PRO A 357 -0.48 -17.80 -4.12
N ASN A 358 0.75 -17.35 -3.86
CA ASN A 358 1.77 -18.12 -3.14
C ASN A 358 1.59 -18.07 -1.62
N ILE A 359 0.71 -17.21 -1.09
CA ILE A 359 0.34 -17.20 0.33
C ILE A 359 -0.42 -18.49 0.64
N PRO A 360 0.05 -19.33 1.61
CA PRO A 360 -0.63 -20.57 1.95
C PRO A 360 -2.01 -20.30 2.53
N ALA A 361 -2.89 -21.31 2.55
CA ALA A 361 -4.17 -21.19 3.25
C ALA A 361 -3.94 -21.03 4.77
N GLY A 362 -4.74 -20.18 5.42
CA GLY A 362 -4.75 -20.08 6.87
C GLY A 362 -5.22 -21.40 7.52
N VAL A 363 -4.71 -21.69 8.71
CA VAL A 363 -4.97 -22.94 9.44
C VAL A 363 -5.46 -22.74 10.87
N ILE A 364 -5.39 -21.50 11.37
CA ILE A 364 -5.78 -21.17 12.73
C ILE A 364 -7.28 -20.82 12.70
N PRO A 365 -8.16 -21.56 13.39
CA PRO A 365 -9.58 -21.20 13.44
C PRO A 365 -9.74 -19.81 14.09
N GLY A 366 -10.77 -19.07 13.67
CA GLY A 366 -11.06 -17.75 14.22
C GLY A 366 -11.27 -17.72 15.73
N GLN A 367 -11.04 -16.56 16.33
CA GLN A 367 -11.17 -16.35 17.78
C GLN A 367 -12.62 -16.56 18.27
N ALA A 368 -13.61 -16.24 17.43
CA ALA A 368 -15.02 -16.36 17.77
C ALA A 368 -15.62 -17.67 17.22
N ASP A 369 -16.52 -18.31 17.99
CA ASP A 369 -17.22 -19.56 17.59
C ASP A 369 -18.00 -19.41 16.27
N THR A 370 -18.39 -18.18 15.94
CA THR A 370 -19.13 -17.83 14.72
C THR A 370 -18.24 -17.41 13.55
N ASP A 371 -16.93 -17.24 13.75
CA ASP A 371 -16.01 -16.84 12.71
C ASP A 371 -15.62 -18.05 11.85
N THR A 372 -15.92 -17.97 10.57
CA THR A 372 -15.66 -19.04 9.61
C THR A 372 -14.28 -18.91 8.93
N LYS A 373 -13.53 -17.83 9.21
CA LYS A 373 -12.20 -17.63 8.65
C LYS A 373 -11.17 -18.51 9.33
N PHE A 374 -10.16 -18.91 8.55
CA PHE A 374 -8.93 -19.53 9.05
C PHE A 374 -7.78 -18.54 8.85
N TYR A 375 -7.14 -18.17 9.95
CA TYR A 375 -6.07 -17.18 10.02
C TYR A 375 -4.70 -17.86 9.84
N HIS A 376 -3.70 -17.05 9.50
CA HIS A 376 -2.34 -17.50 9.25
C HIS A 376 -1.47 -17.45 10.50
N ALA A 377 -1.67 -16.43 11.34
CA ALA A 377 -0.86 -16.23 12.54
C ALA A 377 -1.66 -15.60 13.68
N ILE A 378 -1.12 -15.70 14.90
CA ILE A 378 -1.54 -14.91 16.06
C ILE A 378 -0.33 -14.08 16.47
N ALA A 379 -0.52 -12.77 16.62
CA ALA A 379 0.54 -11.86 17.07
C ALA A 379 1.00 -12.25 18.50
N ASN A 380 2.30 -12.28 18.71
CA ASN A 380 2.89 -12.69 19.99
C ASN A 380 2.68 -11.64 21.08
N ALA A 381 3.21 -11.89 22.29
CA ALA A 381 3.06 -10.99 23.44
C ALA A 381 3.66 -9.59 23.20
N GLN A 382 4.60 -9.46 22.27
CA GLN A 382 5.23 -8.20 21.85
C GLN A 382 4.52 -7.55 20.66
N GLY A 383 3.47 -8.19 20.12
CA GLY A 383 2.69 -7.68 19.00
C GLY A 383 3.29 -7.98 17.63
N TYR A 384 4.21 -8.92 17.50
CA TYR A 384 4.78 -9.30 16.19
C TYR A 384 4.16 -10.57 15.64
N PHE A 385 4.03 -10.64 14.31
CA PHE A 385 3.66 -11.85 13.58
C PHE A 385 4.58 -12.07 12.38
N PHE A 386 4.72 -13.31 11.95
CA PHE A 386 5.37 -13.68 10.71
C PHE A 386 4.64 -14.86 10.06
N ILE A 387 4.64 -14.89 8.73
CA ILE A 387 4.01 -15.93 7.93
C ILE A 387 4.99 -16.27 6.81
N THR A 388 5.45 -17.52 6.79
CA THR A 388 6.38 -18.02 5.78
C THR A 388 5.61 -18.73 4.68
N LEU A 389 5.96 -18.46 3.43
CA LEU A 389 5.42 -19.15 2.26
C LEU A 389 5.88 -20.61 2.22
N ASN A 390 5.28 -21.42 1.35
CA ASN A 390 5.75 -22.79 1.13
C ASN A 390 7.17 -22.79 0.53
N ASP A 391 7.93 -23.85 0.77
CA ASP A 391 9.29 -23.99 0.24
C ASP A 391 9.35 -23.78 -1.28
N GLY A 392 10.24 -22.89 -1.72
CA GLY A 392 10.42 -22.54 -3.14
C GLY A 392 9.40 -21.56 -3.70
N CYS A 393 8.43 -21.10 -2.90
CA CYS A 393 7.50 -20.03 -3.27
C CYS A 393 8.01 -18.66 -2.81
N TYR A 394 7.80 -17.65 -3.66
CA TYR A 394 8.17 -16.26 -3.40
C TYR A 394 7.03 -15.33 -3.78
N LEU A 395 7.01 -14.13 -3.21
CA LEU A 395 6.05 -13.10 -3.55
C LEU A 395 6.24 -12.61 -4.99
N THR A 396 5.12 -12.27 -5.62
CA THR A 396 5.06 -11.79 -7.01
C THR A 396 5.10 -10.28 -7.01
N ALA A 397 6.01 -9.69 -7.78
CA ALA A 397 6.11 -8.23 -7.92
C ALA A 397 4.80 -7.61 -8.40
N GLY A 398 4.45 -6.46 -7.81
CA GLY A 398 3.24 -5.71 -8.15
C GLY A 398 1.96 -6.21 -7.46
N GLU A 399 1.95 -7.40 -6.86
CA GLU A 399 0.80 -7.86 -6.08
C GLU A 399 0.60 -7.01 -4.82
N THR A 400 -0.66 -6.81 -4.43
CA THR A 400 -1.02 -6.07 -3.20
C THR A 400 -1.36 -7.04 -2.09
N ILE A 401 -0.47 -7.19 -1.12
CA ILE A 401 -0.72 -8.00 0.06
C ILE A 401 -1.58 -7.21 1.04
N THR A 402 -2.71 -7.78 1.43
CA THR A 402 -3.59 -7.23 2.47
C THR A 402 -3.50 -8.09 3.72
N ALA A 403 -3.28 -7.44 4.86
CA ALA A 403 -3.35 -8.06 6.17
C ALA A 403 -4.59 -7.59 6.92
N TYR A 404 -5.38 -8.54 7.37
CA TYR A 404 -6.55 -8.37 8.21
C TYR A 404 -6.22 -8.84 9.62
N ALA A 405 -6.44 -7.99 10.62
CA ALA A 405 -6.37 -8.34 12.04
C ALA A 405 -7.77 -8.47 12.63
N TYR A 406 -7.95 -9.42 13.54
CA TYR A 406 -9.13 -9.54 14.39
C TYR A 406 -8.73 -9.78 15.85
N LEU A 407 -9.31 -9.02 16.77
CA LEU A 407 -9.12 -9.22 18.21
C LEU A 407 -10.33 -8.71 18.98
N ASN A 408 -10.92 -9.57 19.82
CA ASN A 408 -12.01 -9.21 20.73
C ASN A 408 -13.20 -8.53 20.04
N GLY A 409 -13.52 -8.95 18.80
CA GLY A 409 -14.66 -8.42 18.04
C GLY A 409 -14.38 -7.15 17.30
N LYS A 410 -13.15 -6.66 17.34
CA LYS A 410 -12.66 -5.57 16.53
C LYS A 410 -11.80 -6.12 15.42
N ASP A 411 -11.85 -5.45 14.28
CA ASP A 411 -11.05 -5.77 13.11
C ASP A 411 -10.41 -4.52 12.50
N SER A 412 -9.34 -4.75 11.75
CA SER A 412 -8.60 -3.71 11.03
C SER A 412 -7.85 -4.31 9.85
N THR A 413 -7.57 -3.50 8.84
CA THR A 413 -6.86 -3.92 7.63
C THR A 413 -5.77 -2.94 7.25
N THR A 414 -4.70 -3.47 6.66
CA THR A 414 -3.64 -2.70 6.01
C THR A 414 -3.16 -3.45 4.78
N SER A 415 -2.55 -2.73 3.83
CA SER A 415 -1.99 -3.37 2.64
C SER A 415 -0.63 -2.77 2.27
N THR A 416 0.19 -3.54 1.57
CA THR A 416 1.42 -3.08 0.91
C THR A 416 1.57 -3.76 -0.43
N VAL A 417 2.25 -3.11 -1.37
CA VAL A 417 2.62 -3.69 -2.65
C VAL A 417 3.94 -4.43 -2.50
N VAL A 418 4.08 -5.57 -3.17
CA VAL A 418 5.34 -6.29 -3.32
C VAL A 418 6.20 -5.53 -4.32
N LEU A 419 7.34 -5.01 -3.87
CA LEU A 419 8.27 -4.30 -4.72
C LEU A 419 8.98 -5.25 -5.68
N ASP A 420 9.26 -4.73 -6.86
CA ASP A 420 10.14 -5.39 -7.81
C ASP A 420 11.58 -4.90 -7.62
N GLU A 421 12.44 -5.76 -7.11
CA GLU A 421 13.87 -5.46 -6.89
C GLU A 421 14.79 -6.43 -7.66
N VAL A 422 14.23 -7.24 -8.55
CA VAL A 422 14.99 -8.16 -9.38
C VAL A 422 15.44 -7.43 -10.63
N ALA A 423 16.75 -7.33 -10.82
CA ALA A 423 17.29 -6.75 -12.04
C ALA A 423 16.99 -7.62 -13.27
N PRO A 424 16.77 -6.99 -14.45
CA PRO A 424 16.64 -7.72 -15.70
C PRO A 424 17.93 -8.50 -16.02
N ASP A 425 17.83 -9.48 -16.91
CA ASP A 425 19.01 -10.14 -17.46
C ASP A 425 19.87 -9.13 -18.28
N PRO A 426 21.21 -9.33 -18.34
CA PRO A 426 22.06 -8.53 -19.22
C PRO A 426 21.59 -8.62 -20.68
N PRO A 427 21.56 -7.52 -21.44
CA PRO A 427 21.25 -7.57 -22.86
C PRO A 427 22.23 -8.45 -23.64
N VAL A 428 21.82 -8.89 -24.82
CA VAL A 428 22.68 -9.52 -25.82
C VAL A 428 22.80 -8.56 -27.01
N LEU A 429 24.03 -8.21 -27.40
CA LEU A 429 24.30 -7.37 -28.57
C LEU A 429 24.70 -8.20 -29.79
N ASP A 430 24.20 -7.82 -30.96
CA ASP A 430 24.62 -8.40 -32.24
C ASP A 430 25.97 -7.80 -32.72
N PRO A 431 26.74 -8.52 -33.57
CA PRO A 431 28.00 -8.02 -34.10
C PRO A 431 27.88 -6.73 -34.91
N LEU A 432 28.87 -5.83 -34.76
CA LEU A 432 28.99 -4.60 -35.55
C LEU A 432 30.06 -4.73 -36.63
N GLN A 433 29.81 -4.10 -37.78
CA GLN A 433 30.75 -4.05 -38.90
C GLN A 433 31.15 -2.60 -39.22
N PHE A 434 32.46 -2.37 -39.32
CA PHE A 434 33.08 -1.10 -39.65
C PHE A 434 32.74 -0.70 -41.09
N GLY A 435 32.20 0.51 -41.21
CA GLY A 435 31.76 1.04 -42.49
C GLY A 435 30.75 0.12 -43.15
N SER A 436 29.70 -0.34 -42.46
CA SER A 436 28.58 -1.04 -43.12
C SER A 436 27.41 -0.07 -43.36
N THR A 437 26.65 -0.22 -44.46
CA THR A 437 25.36 0.47 -44.66
C THR A 437 24.24 -0.19 -43.86
N THR A 438 24.47 -1.38 -43.30
CA THR A 438 23.51 -2.10 -42.45
C THR A 438 23.68 -1.79 -40.97
N SER A 439 24.89 -1.45 -40.50
CA SER A 439 25.16 -1.07 -39.10
C SER A 439 24.82 0.40 -38.84
N THR A 440 23.53 0.74 -38.98
CA THR A 440 22.97 2.06 -38.63
C THR A 440 22.43 2.12 -37.20
N ALA A 441 22.39 0.97 -36.52
CA ALA A 441 21.86 0.81 -35.18
C ALA A 441 22.66 -0.27 -34.43
N PHE A 442 22.68 -0.17 -33.10
CA PHE A 442 22.95 -1.29 -32.21
C PHE A 442 21.71 -2.17 -32.17
N THR A 443 21.85 -3.44 -32.52
CA THR A 443 20.75 -4.42 -32.46
C THR A 443 21.05 -5.52 -31.45
N GLY A 444 20.00 -6.18 -30.98
CA GLY A 444 20.13 -7.26 -30.02
C GLY A 444 18.83 -7.56 -29.29
N THR A 445 18.95 -8.26 -28.15
CA THR A 445 17.83 -8.59 -27.28
C THR A 445 18.05 -8.16 -25.83
N ALA A 446 16.97 -7.82 -25.14
CA ALA A 446 16.94 -7.52 -23.71
C ALA A 446 15.57 -7.89 -23.14
N GLU A 447 15.37 -7.67 -21.83
CA GLU A 447 14.04 -7.83 -21.24
C GLU A 447 13.01 -6.94 -21.96
N VAL A 448 11.83 -7.49 -22.20
CA VAL A 448 10.73 -6.83 -22.90
C VAL A 448 10.41 -5.47 -22.28
N ASN A 449 10.26 -4.43 -23.10
CA ASN A 449 9.97 -3.06 -22.67
C ASN A 449 11.02 -2.40 -21.75
N SER A 450 12.16 -3.04 -21.49
CA SER A 450 13.26 -2.44 -20.72
C SER A 450 13.97 -1.35 -21.52
N THR A 451 14.56 -0.38 -20.82
CA THR A 451 15.46 0.62 -21.41
C THR A 451 16.85 0.02 -21.55
N VAL A 452 17.41 0.06 -22.76
CA VAL A 452 18.75 -0.43 -23.07
C VAL A 452 19.72 0.73 -23.25
N ASN A 453 20.77 0.73 -22.44
CA ASN A 453 21.85 1.70 -22.43
C ASN A 453 23.11 1.08 -23.05
N ILE A 454 23.63 1.65 -24.14
CA ILE A 454 24.84 1.21 -24.83
C ILE A 454 26.03 2.03 -24.38
N TYR A 455 27.14 1.37 -24.07
CA TYR A 455 28.38 1.98 -23.62
C TYR A 455 29.56 1.54 -24.50
N ASN A 456 30.58 2.39 -24.61
CA ASN A 456 31.88 1.98 -25.17
C ASN A 456 32.72 1.24 -24.11
N GLU A 457 33.85 0.63 -24.51
CA GLU A 457 34.77 -0.09 -23.61
C GLU A 457 35.26 0.78 -22.43
N GLY A 458 35.35 2.10 -22.61
CA GLY A 458 35.71 3.08 -21.58
C GLY A 458 34.59 3.43 -20.59
N GLY A 459 33.39 2.87 -20.74
CA GLY A 459 32.24 3.09 -19.86
C GLY A 459 31.45 4.37 -20.13
N THR A 460 31.71 5.06 -21.25
CA THR A 460 30.92 6.24 -21.66
C THR A 460 29.61 5.78 -22.29
N LEU A 461 28.49 6.38 -21.90
CA LEU A 461 27.19 6.13 -22.52
C LEU A 461 27.17 6.68 -23.95
N VAL A 462 26.85 5.82 -24.89
CA VAL A 462 26.89 6.07 -26.33
C VAL A 462 25.48 6.23 -26.89
N ALA A 463 24.54 5.37 -26.51
CA ALA A 463 23.17 5.40 -27.02
C ALA A 463 22.19 4.85 -25.99
N ILE A 464 20.92 5.25 -26.11
CA ILE A 464 19.81 4.78 -25.28
C ILE A 464 18.64 4.43 -26.19
N GLY A 465 17.95 3.33 -25.90
CA GLY A 465 16.68 2.99 -26.52
C GLY A 465 15.90 2.00 -25.67
N THR A 466 14.90 1.34 -26.25
CA THR A 466 14.03 0.39 -25.54
C THR A 466 13.91 -0.91 -26.32
N ALA A 467 13.84 -2.02 -25.62
CA ALA A 467 13.42 -3.29 -26.22
C ALA A 467 11.92 -3.31 -26.48
N ASP A 468 11.51 -3.95 -27.56
CA ASP A 468 10.11 -4.08 -27.95
C ASP A 468 9.37 -5.16 -27.13
N GLY A 469 8.08 -5.35 -27.46
CA GLY A 469 7.21 -6.36 -26.84
C GLY A 469 7.68 -7.81 -26.99
N ASN A 470 8.67 -8.06 -27.86
CA ASN A 470 9.28 -9.37 -28.09
C ASN A 470 10.73 -9.43 -27.56
N GLY A 471 11.20 -8.37 -26.90
CA GLY A 471 12.55 -8.28 -26.34
C GLY A 471 13.63 -7.90 -27.35
N ASN A 472 13.29 -7.54 -28.59
CA ASN A 472 14.27 -7.09 -29.58
C ASN A 472 14.47 -5.57 -29.50
N PHE A 473 15.68 -5.09 -29.74
CA PHE A 473 15.94 -3.65 -29.88
C PHE A 473 16.73 -3.32 -31.15
N SER A 474 16.52 -2.11 -31.65
CA SER A 474 17.31 -1.48 -32.71
C SER A 474 17.47 0.00 -32.39
N ILE A 475 18.64 0.36 -31.86
CA ILE A 475 18.96 1.68 -31.31
C ILE A 475 19.89 2.38 -32.28
N SER A 476 19.43 3.45 -32.92
CA SER A 476 20.24 4.19 -33.89
C SER A 476 21.59 4.62 -33.31
N ILE A 477 22.65 4.39 -34.07
CA ILE A 477 23.99 4.86 -33.72
C ILE A 477 24.02 6.37 -33.94
N PRO A 478 24.33 7.19 -32.93
CA PRO A 478 24.40 8.64 -33.09
C PRO A 478 25.43 9.06 -34.14
N ALA A 479 25.19 10.18 -34.83
CA ALA A 479 26.02 10.62 -35.96
C ALA A 479 27.47 10.96 -35.55
N GLU A 480 27.68 11.33 -34.30
CA GLU A 480 28.99 11.60 -33.68
C GLU A 480 29.79 10.34 -33.35
N VAL A 481 29.14 9.17 -33.30
CA VAL A 481 29.79 7.90 -33.01
C VAL A 481 30.32 7.31 -34.32
N ILE A 482 31.63 7.40 -34.50
CA ILE A 482 32.32 6.78 -35.62
C ILE A 482 32.73 5.38 -35.17
N LEU A 483 32.09 4.35 -35.74
CA LEU A 483 32.56 2.98 -35.55
C LEU A 483 33.96 2.86 -36.13
N ILE A 484 34.95 2.43 -35.34
CA ILE A 484 36.32 2.11 -35.80
C ILE A 484 36.55 0.62 -35.59
N SER A 485 37.23 -0.04 -36.54
CA SER A 485 37.57 -1.45 -36.38
C SER A 485 38.39 -1.68 -35.11
N GLY A 486 37.97 -2.66 -34.30
CA GLY A 486 38.56 -2.97 -33.01
C GLY A 486 37.88 -2.29 -31.81
N ASP A 487 37.08 -1.24 -32.02
CA ASP A 487 36.28 -0.63 -30.95
C ASP A 487 35.34 -1.66 -30.35
N LYS A 488 35.08 -1.53 -29.04
CA LYS A 488 34.16 -2.42 -28.34
C LYS A 488 33.05 -1.68 -27.63
N TYR A 489 31.90 -2.34 -27.59
CA TYR A 489 30.69 -1.83 -26.96
C TYR A 489 30.03 -2.92 -26.11
N TYR A 490 29.36 -2.50 -25.05
CA TYR A 490 28.51 -3.36 -24.22
C TYR A 490 27.21 -2.63 -23.89
N ALA A 491 26.22 -3.36 -23.40
CA ALA A 491 24.91 -2.84 -23.03
C ALA A 491 24.55 -3.17 -21.59
N LYS A 492 23.65 -2.38 -21.01
CA LYS A 492 22.91 -2.68 -19.77
C LYS A 492 21.43 -2.39 -19.97
N ALA A 493 20.56 -3.17 -19.35
CA ALA A 493 19.12 -2.94 -19.33
C ALA A 493 18.70 -2.30 -18.01
N VAL A 494 17.62 -1.52 -18.07
CA VAL A 494 16.91 -0.95 -16.91
C VAL A 494 15.44 -1.30 -17.07
N ASP A 495 14.87 -2.03 -16.11
CA ASP A 495 13.47 -2.41 -16.14
C ASP A 495 12.53 -1.23 -15.77
N ALA A 496 11.23 -1.50 -15.69
CA ALA A 496 10.22 -0.50 -15.32
C ALA A 496 10.32 -0.04 -13.85
N SER A 497 10.94 -0.86 -13.00
CA SER A 497 11.13 -0.64 -11.56
C SER A 497 12.47 0.07 -11.26
N ASN A 498 13.25 0.38 -12.31
CA ASN A 498 14.57 0.97 -12.29
C ASN A 498 15.68 0.04 -11.75
N ASN A 499 15.48 -1.27 -11.77
CA ASN A 499 16.57 -2.21 -11.51
C ASN A 499 17.47 -2.30 -12.76
N ILE A 500 18.78 -2.32 -12.55
CA ILE A 500 19.78 -2.27 -13.63
C ILE A 500 20.47 -3.63 -13.75
N SER A 501 20.52 -4.19 -14.96
CA SER A 501 21.18 -5.46 -15.20
C SER A 501 22.72 -5.38 -15.13
N GLY A 502 23.35 -6.56 -15.12
CA GLY A 502 24.76 -6.70 -15.43
C GLY A 502 25.10 -6.21 -16.85
N ALA A 503 26.39 -6.02 -17.12
CA ALA A 503 26.83 -5.69 -18.48
C ALA A 503 26.70 -6.91 -19.40
N SER A 504 26.29 -6.68 -20.65
CA SER A 504 26.41 -7.66 -21.72
C SER A 504 27.88 -8.03 -21.97
N ASN A 505 28.11 -9.08 -22.75
CA ASN A 505 29.42 -9.30 -23.36
C ASN A 505 29.83 -8.10 -24.23
N LEU A 506 31.14 -7.82 -24.29
CA LEU A 506 31.71 -6.84 -25.22
C LEU A 506 31.65 -7.39 -26.65
N ILE A 507 31.04 -6.63 -27.56
CA ILE A 507 31.13 -6.87 -29.00
C ILE A 507 32.23 -6.00 -29.59
N SER A 508 32.97 -6.51 -30.59
CA SER A 508 34.00 -5.75 -31.30
C SER A 508 33.51 -5.35 -32.70
N VAL A 509 33.86 -4.16 -33.16
CA VAL A 509 33.59 -3.73 -34.53
C VAL A 509 34.58 -4.43 -35.47
N SER A 510 34.07 -5.26 -36.37
CA SER A 510 34.87 -6.00 -37.36
C SER A 510 35.15 -5.17 -38.62
N ALA A 511 36.31 -5.33 -39.26
CA ALA A 511 36.65 -4.63 -40.51
C ALA A 511 35.89 -5.21 -41.72
N SER A 512 35.60 -4.37 -42.72
CA SER A 512 35.18 -4.82 -44.05
C SER A 512 36.40 -4.96 -44.98
N GLU A 513 36.52 -6.08 -45.70
CA GLU A 513 37.75 -6.47 -46.41
C GLU A 513 37.52 -7.00 -47.85
N LEU A 514 38.55 -6.88 -48.69
CA LEU A 514 38.69 -7.54 -50.00
C LEU A 514 39.75 -8.63 -49.88
N THR A 515 39.35 -9.89 -50.04
CA THR A 515 40.24 -11.03 -49.81
C THR A 515 40.06 -12.11 -50.86
N PHE A 516 41.11 -12.91 -51.08
CA PHE A 516 40.93 -14.21 -51.71
C PHE A 516 40.21 -15.10 -50.69
N LEU A 517 39.02 -15.60 -51.06
CA LEU A 517 38.39 -16.67 -50.30
C LEU A 517 39.15 -17.98 -50.54
N SER A 518 39.64 -18.19 -51.77
CA SER A 518 40.52 -19.31 -52.13
C SER A 518 41.34 -19.00 -53.40
N ALA A 519 42.48 -19.66 -53.54
CA ALA A 519 43.28 -19.65 -54.77
C ALA A 519 43.89 -21.05 -55.00
N PRO A 520 43.95 -21.55 -56.24
CA PRO A 520 44.52 -22.87 -56.51
C PRO A 520 46.02 -22.87 -56.25
N ALA A 521 46.49 -23.86 -55.47
CA ALA A 521 47.91 -24.12 -55.29
C ALA A 521 48.43 -25.15 -56.31
N ALA A 522 47.54 -25.95 -56.91
CA ALA A 522 47.87 -26.91 -57.95
C ALA A 522 46.87 -26.82 -59.12
N ILE A 523 47.42 -26.73 -60.34
CA ILE A 523 46.65 -26.63 -61.59
C ILE A 523 47.21 -27.67 -62.56
N SER A 524 46.35 -28.53 -63.08
CA SER A 524 46.73 -29.53 -64.07
C SER A 524 45.99 -29.32 -65.39
N PHE A 525 46.71 -29.41 -66.51
CA PHE A 525 46.16 -29.40 -67.86
C PHE A 525 45.93 -30.81 -68.42
N GLY A 526 46.14 -31.85 -67.60
CA GLY A 526 45.95 -33.25 -67.96
C GLY A 526 47.25 -34.05 -68.03
N GLU A 527 47.11 -35.37 -68.05
CA GLU A 527 48.21 -36.33 -68.17
C GLU A 527 48.23 -36.98 -69.55
N ASN A 528 49.39 -37.48 -69.98
CA ASN A 528 49.56 -38.20 -71.25
C ASN A 528 49.10 -37.43 -72.49
N ILE A 529 49.28 -36.10 -72.47
CA ILE A 529 48.97 -35.22 -73.60
C ILE A 529 49.85 -35.62 -74.80
N ARG A 530 49.21 -36.04 -75.90
CA ARG A 530 49.93 -36.39 -77.13
C ARG A 530 50.47 -35.12 -77.80
N ILE A 531 51.77 -35.11 -78.11
CA ILE A 531 52.41 -34.03 -78.86
C ILE A 531 51.78 -33.98 -80.26
N SER A 532 51.15 -32.86 -80.58
CA SER A 532 50.51 -32.61 -81.86
C SER A 532 51.49 -31.97 -82.85
N SER A 533 51.31 -32.25 -84.14
CA SER A 533 51.98 -31.52 -85.23
C SER A 533 51.31 -30.18 -85.56
N LEU A 534 50.19 -29.86 -84.90
CA LEU A 534 49.46 -28.59 -84.98
C LEU A 534 49.45 -27.90 -83.62
N ASP A 535 49.29 -26.58 -83.60
CA ASP A 535 49.05 -25.83 -82.37
C ASP A 535 47.80 -26.39 -81.66
N GLN A 536 47.90 -26.61 -80.36
CA GLN A 536 46.80 -27.11 -79.52
C GLN A 536 46.66 -26.27 -78.26
N CYS A 537 45.41 -26.06 -77.83
CA CYS A 537 45.08 -25.47 -76.55
C CYS A 537 44.47 -26.55 -75.65
N TYR A 538 44.88 -26.58 -74.39
CA TYR A 538 44.36 -27.48 -73.37
C TYR A 538 43.79 -26.64 -72.24
N GLY A 539 42.49 -26.81 -71.94
CA GLY A 539 41.87 -26.24 -70.76
C GLY A 539 42.36 -26.91 -69.48
N VAL A 540 42.23 -26.22 -68.36
CA VAL A 540 42.51 -26.78 -67.04
C VAL A 540 41.60 -28.00 -66.80
N LYS A 541 42.21 -29.14 -66.45
CA LYS A 541 41.52 -30.42 -66.20
C LYS A 541 41.32 -30.71 -64.72
N ALA A 542 42.20 -30.21 -63.85
CA ALA A 542 42.03 -30.30 -62.40
C ALA A 542 42.54 -29.05 -61.69
N LEU A 543 41.81 -28.66 -60.64
CA LEU A 543 42.10 -27.59 -59.69
C LEU A 543 41.88 -28.11 -58.28
N ASP A 544 42.82 -27.85 -57.38
CA ASP A 544 42.71 -28.20 -55.97
C ASP A 544 41.79 -27.26 -55.18
N ALA A 545 41.71 -25.99 -55.60
CA ALA A 545 40.76 -25.01 -55.12
C ALA A 545 40.30 -24.09 -56.25
N ARG A 546 39.11 -23.49 -56.08
CA ARG A 546 38.65 -22.43 -56.98
C ARG A 546 39.50 -21.18 -56.77
N LEU A 547 39.70 -20.40 -57.83
CA LEU A 547 40.20 -19.03 -57.70
C LEU A 547 38.99 -18.13 -57.40
N ALA A 548 38.77 -17.81 -56.13
CA ALA A 548 37.58 -17.12 -55.67
C ALA A 548 37.91 -15.93 -54.76
N VAL A 549 37.19 -14.83 -54.96
CA VAL A 549 37.37 -13.56 -54.25
C VAL A 549 36.07 -13.24 -53.51
N GLN A 550 36.20 -12.74 -52.28
CA GLN A 550 35.09 -12.14 -51.56
C GLN A 550 35.40 -10.67 -51.30
N ASP A 551 34.46 -9.81 -51.68
CA ASP A 551 34.53 -8.38 -51.42
C ASP A 551 33.43 -8.00 -50.43
N THR A 552 33.81 -7.78 -49.17
CA THR A 552 32.90 -7.32 -48.11
C THR A 552 32.97 -5.82 -47.88
N ARG A 553 33.77 -5.08 -48.67
CA ARG A 553 33.93 -3.62 -48.54
C ARG A 553 32.63 -2.87 -48.76
N LEU A 554 32.48 -1.73 -48.08
CA LEU A 554 31.31 -0.85 -48.16
C LEU A 554 31.11 -0.21 -49.52
N SER A 555 32.15 0.52 -49.95
CA SER A 555 32.19 1.17 -51.24
C SER A 555 32.80 0.15 -52.17
N LYS A 556 31.92 -0.52 -52.93
CA LYS A 556 32.36 -1.42 -53.98
C LYS A 556 33.20 -0.60 -54.94
N LYS A 557 34.48 -0.93 -55.00
CA LYS A 557 35.43 -0.40 -55.96
C LYS A 557 35.77 -1.53 -56.90
N THR A 558 36.08 -1.14 -58.13
CA THR A 558 36.62 -2.11 -59.08
C THR A 558 37.88 -2.72 -58.50
N TRP A 559 37.92 -4.03 -58.42
CA TRP A 559 39.09 -4.81 -58.06
C TRP A 559 39.50 -5.66 -59.25
N ARG A 560 40.74 -6.13 -59.24
CA ARG A 560 41.24 -7.04 -60.27
C ARG A 560 42.10 -8.13 -59.69
N VAL A 561 42.12 -9.27 -60.36
CA VAL A 561 43.10 -10.32 -60.14
C VAL A 561 44.08 -10.31 -61.29
N THR A 562 45.36 -10.27 -60.96
CA THR A 562 46.44 -10.42 -61.92
C THR A 562 47.13 -11.76 -61.76
N ALA A 563 47.63 -12.30 -62.86
CA ALA A 563 48.47 -13.49 -62.90
C ALA A 563 49.85 -13.10 -63.47
N ALA A 564 50.92 -13.59 -62.85
CA ALA A 564 52.27 -13.50 -63.38
C ALA A 564 52.95 -14.87 -63.29
N LEU A 565 53.77 -15.19 -64.28
CA LEU A 565 54.53 -16.43 -64.31
C LEU A 565 55.80 -16.26 -63.48
N GLU A 566 55.79 -16.79 -62.26
CA GLU A 566 56.94 -16.74 -61.35
C GLU A 566 58.04 -17.70 -61.82
N SER A 567 57.66 -18.84 -62.41
CA SER A 567 58.57 -19.69 -63.17
C SER A 567 57.89 -20.23 -64.42
N PRO A 568 58.56 -20.21 -65.59
CA PRO A 568 57.97 -20.76 -66.80
C PRO A 568 57.81 -22.28 -66.68
N LEU A 569 57.04 -22.86 -67.62
CA LEU A 569 56.84 -24.29 -67.72
C LEU A 569 58.13 -24.97 -68.17
N TYR A 570 58.90 -25.49 -67.22
CA TYR A 570 60.09 -26.29 -67.48
C TYR A 570 59.73 -27.76 -67.54
N ASN A 571 60.34 -28.49 -68.48
CA ASN A 571 60.39 -29.94 -68.38
C ASN A 571 61.10 -30.34 -67.07
N ALA A 572 60.78 -31.50 -66.50
CA ALA A 572 61.32 -31.99 -65.22
C ALA A 572 62.87 -31.94 -65.17
N ASP A 573 63.53 -32.18 -66.31
CA ASP A 573 64.99 -32.15 -66.46
C ASP A 573 65.57 -30.73 -66.69
N LYS A 574 64.72 -29.70 -66.76
CA LYS A 574 65.01 -28.27 -67.07
C LYS A 574 65.79 -28.01 -68.36
N ASP A 575 65.83 -28.99 -69.24
CA ASP A 575 66.52 -29.01 -70.52
C ASP A 575 65.69 -28.39 -71.67
N SER A 576 64.39 -28.17 -71.42
CA SER A 576 63.47 -27.50 -72.34
C SER A 576 62.39 -26.71 -71.60
N THR A 577 61.90 -25.64 -72.23
CA THR A 577 60.90 -24.73 -71.68
C THR A 577 59.78 -24.51 -72.69
N LEU A 578 58.54 -24.60 -72.24
CA LEU A 578 57.39 -24.17 -73.03
C LEU A 578 57.24 -22.65 -72.91
N VAL A 579 57.93 -21.94 -73.81
CA VAL A 579 57.92 -20.48 -73.85
C VAL A 579 56.55 -19.98 -74.32
N ASN A 580 55.99 -19.00 -73.60
CA ASN A 580 54.71 -18.35 -73.94
C ASN A 580 53.53 -19.33 -74.06
N ALA A 581 53.57 -20.44 -73.34
CA ALA A 581 52.59 -21.51 -73.45
C ALA A 581 51.41 -21.36 -72.49
N LEU A 582 51.51 -20.59 -71.41
CA LEU A 582 50.35 -20.28 -70.59
C LEU A 582 49.69 -19.01 -71.10
N VAL A 583 48.41 -19.11 -71.41
CA VAL A 583 47.60 -17.98 -71.87
C VAL A 583 46.34 -17.87 -71.03
N TYR A 584 45.84 -16.66 -70.86
CA TYR A 584 44.52 -16.40 -70.31
C TYR A 584 43.65 -15.79 -71.40
N ILE A 585 42.52 -16.44 -71.71
CA ILE A 585 41.56 -15.95 -72.70
C ILE A 585 40.35 -15.38 -71.97
N SER A 586 40.03 -14.11 -72.23
CA SER A 586 38.85 -13.43 -71.69
C SER A 586 38.19 -12.57 -72.76
N GLY A 587 36.88 -12.75 -72.97
CA GLY A 587 36.12 -11.98 -73.97
C GLY A 587 36.66 -12.10 -75.40
N GLY A 588 37.32 -13.22 -75.73
CA GLY A 588 37.96 -13.46 -77.03
C GLY A 588 39.38 -12.90 -77.16
N ASN A 589 39.89 -12.15 -76.18
CA ASN A 589 41.26 -11.64 -76.16
C ASN A 589 42.21 -12.65 -75.49
N GLU A 590 43.28 -13.02 -76.17
CA GLU A 590 44.34 -13.88 -75.66
C GLU A 590 45.45 -13.04 -75.01
N THR A 591 45.75 -13.31 -73.74
CA THR A 591 46.88 -12.70 -73.02
C THR A 591 47.89 -13.78 -72.68
N VAL A 592 49.12 -13.64 -73.16
CA VAL A 592 50.21 -14.56 -72.80
C VAL A 592 50.69 -14.24 -71.39
N LEU A 593 50.74 -15.26 -70.52
CA LEU A 593 51.27 -15.13 -69.18
C LEU A 593 52.81 -15.28 -69.22
N ILE A 594 53.50 -14.20 -68.85
CA ILE A 594 54.96 -14.13 -68.72
C ILE A 594 55.31 -13.64 -67.30
N ASN A 595 56.58 -13.37 -67.01
CA ASN A 595 57.02 -12.82 -65.70
C ASN A 595 56.68 -11.32 -65.54
N GLU A 596 55.48 -10.94 -65.95
CA GLU A 596 54.89 -9.61 -65.77
C GLU A 596 53.42 -9.79 -65.40
N LYS A 597 52.88 -8.86 -64.60
CA LYS A 597 51.47 -8.94 -64.14
C LYS A 597 50.52 -8.74 -65.32
N ALA A 598 49.78 -9.78 -65.66
CA ALA A 598 48.66 -9.72 -66.60
C ALA A 598 47.33 -9.67 -65.84
N VAL A 599 46.43 -8.75 -66.20
CA VAL A 599 45.07 -8.73 -65.65
C VAL A 599 44.28 -9.89 -66.23
N ILE A 600 43.79 -10.79 -65.38
CA ILE A 600 43.01 -11.96 -65.81
C ILE A 600 41.53 -11.84 -65.46
N TYR A 601 41.19 -11.01 -64.48
CA TYR A 601 39.81 -10.74 -64.11
C TYR A 601 39.69 -9.36 -63.50
N GLN A 602 38.61 -8.65 -63.82
CA GLN A 602 38.31 -7.33 -63.27
C GLN A 602 36.81 -7.26 -63.04
N CYS A 603 36.42 -6.80 -61.86
CA CYS A 603 35.02 -6.75 -61.46
C CYS A 603 34.77 -5.61 -60.48
N LEU A 604 33.60 -5.02 -60.59
CA LEU A 604 32.99 -4.24 -59.52
C LEU A 604 31.95 -5.15 -58.86
N SER A 605 32.18 -5.58 -57.63
CA SER A 605 31.21 -6.42 -56.93
C SER A 605 29.89 -5.67 -56.75
N ASP A 606 28.79 -6.36 -56.94
CA ASP A 606 27.42 -5.86 -56.77
C ASP A 606 26.86 -6.15 -55.36
N ASN A 607 27.41 -7.15 -54.68
CA ASN A 607 27.05 -7.59 -53.33
C ASN A 607 28.26 -8.22 -52.61
N ASN A 608 28.03 -8.89 -51.47
CA ASN A 608 29.07 -9.56 -50.68
C ASN A 608 29.24 -11.05 -51.02
N ASN A 609 28.55 -11.54 -52.07
CA ASN A 609 28.66 -12.93 -52.47
C ASN A 609 30.05 -13.21 -53.02
N THR A 610 30.47 -14.45 -52.82
CA THR A 610 31.72 -14.96 -53.38
C THR A 610 31.67 -14.97 -54.90
N ILE A 611 32.71 -14.43 -55.54
CA ILE A 611 32.90 -14.47 -56.99
C ILE A 611 34.00 -15.49 -57.29
N SER A 612 33.62 -16.62 -57.89
CA SER A 612 34.56 -17.66 -58.34
C SER A 612 34.96 -17.42 -59.80
N ILE A 613 36.19 -16.95 -60.01
CA ILE A 613 36.75 -16.60 -61.33
C ILE A 613 36.92 -17.87 -62.17
N SER A 614 37.41 -18.95 -61.54
CA SER A 614 37.72 -20.21 -62.22
C SER A 614 36.50 -21.01 -62.67
N ASP A 615 35.29 -20.68 -62.21
CA ASP A 615 34.06 -21.38 -62.63
C ASP A 615 33.76 -21.21 -64.12
N THR A 616 34.32 -20.16 -64.73
CA THR A 616 34.15 -19.85 -66.15
C THR A 616 35.21 -20.50 -67.04
N TRP A 617 36.22 -21.14 -66.46
CA TRP A 617 37.32 -21.73 -67.21
C TRP A 617 36.88 -23.01 -67.94
N ASN A 618 37.22 -23.12 -69.21
CA ASN A 618 36.91 -24.25 -70.07
C ASN A 618 37.95 -24.38 -71.19
N ASP A 619 37.76 -25.31 -72.12
CA ASP A 619 38.73 -25.57 -73.21
C ASP A 619 38.91 -24.39 -74.20
N ASN A 620 38.10 -23.32 -74.11
CA ASN A 620 38.16 -22.15 -75.00
C ASN A 620 38.27 -20.80 -74.27
N SER A 621 38.19 -20.75 -72.94
CA SER A 621 38.18 -19.50 -72.16
C SER A 621 38.76 -19.72 -70.76
N GLY A 622 39.36 -18.68 -70.17
CA GLY A 622 40.08 -18.77 -68.89
C GLY A 622 41.55 -19.12 -69.07
N LEU A 623 42.13 -19.79 -68.07
CA LEU A 623 43.53 -20.23 -68.12
C LEU A 623 43.67 -21.46 -69.04
N LEU A 624 44.60 -21.39 -69.99
CA LEU A 624 44.83 -22.42 -71.01
C LEU A 624 46.33 -22.67 -71.19
N LEU A 625 46.67 -23.92 -71.51
CA LEU A 625 47.98 -24.31 -71.99
C LEU A 625 47.96 -24.40 -73.51
N LYS A 626 48.62 -23.46 -74.19
CA LYS A 626 48.78 -23.39 -75.64
C LYS A 626 50.14 -23.93 -76.05
N VAL A 627 50.17 -25.16 -76.54
CA VAL A 627 51.39 -25.81 -77.03
C VAL A 627 51.50 -25.59 -78.53
N ARG A 628 52.55 -24.89 -78.96
CA ARG A 628 52.81 -24.66 -80.39
C ARG A 628 53.44 -25.88 -81.04
N ALA A 629 53.11 -26.13 -82.31
CA ALA A 629 53.66 -27.23 -83.09
C ALA A 629 55.19 -27.24 -83.01
N GLY A 630 55.77 -28.38 -82.64
CA GLY A 630 57.23 -28.58 -82.55
C GLY A 630 57.93 -27.97 -81.32
N THR A 631 57.21 -27.37 -80.38
CA THR A 631 57.82 -26.74 -79.18
C THR A 631 57.89 -27.65 -77.95
N ALA A 632 56.96 -28.59 -77.81
CA ALA A 632 56.95 -29.55 -76.70
C ALA A 632 57.85 -30.76 -76.98
N ARG A 633 58.58 -31.18 -75.95
CA ARG A 633 59.29 -32.47 -75.86
C ARG A 633 58.55 -33.42 -74.91
N VAL A 634 58.77 -34.72 -75.06
CA VAL A 634 58.23 -35.73 -74.14
C VAL A 634 58.80 -35.49 -72.74
N GLY A 635 57.91 -35.35 -71.74
CA GLY A 635 58.29 -35.09 -70.35
C GLY A 635 57.17 -34.45 -69.55
N THR A 636 57.44 -34.15 -68.28
CA THR A 636 56.49 -33.49 -67.35
C THR A 636 56.87 -32.02 -67.26
N TYR A 637 55.91 -31.12 -67.45
CA TYR A 637 56.15 -29.68 -67.37
C TYR A 637 55.55 -29.08 -66.11
N GLU A 638 56.36 -28.30 -65.38
CA GLU A 638 55.95 -27.62 -64.17
C GLU A 638 56.35 -26.14 -64.21
N GLY A 639 55.49 -25.30 -63.65
CA GLY A 639 55.67 -23.86 -63.58
C GLY A 639 54.82 -23.27 -62.46
N MET A 640 55.13 -22.05 -62.04
CA MET A 640 54.46 -21.38 -60.93
C MET A 640 53.76 -20.11 -61.42
N ILE A 641 52.47 -20.01 -61.11
CA ILE A 641 51.67 -18.80 -61.35
C ILE A 641 51.47 -18.10 -60.01
N LYS A 642 51.81 -16.81 -59.96
CA LYS A 642 51.48 -15.94 -58.83
C LYS A 642 50.20 -15.19 -59.11
N TRP A 643 49.19 -15.43 -58.27
CA TRP A 643 47.97 -14.63 -58.23
C TRP A 643 48.16 -13.40 -57.35
N THR A 644 47.63 -12.26 -57.75
CA THR A 644 47.59 -11.06 -56.90
C THR A 644 46.22 -10.42 -57.01
N LEU A 645 45.57 -10.20 -55.87
CA LEU A 645 44.34 -9.44 -55.76
C LEU A 645 44.70 -7.99 -55.50
N GLU A 646 44.20 -7.09 -56.34
CA GLU A 646 44.49 -5.68 -56.27
C GLU A 646 43.19 -4.88 -56.11
N ASP A 647 43.19 -4.00 -55.12
CA ASP A 647 42.20 -2.92 -55.01
C ASP A 647 42.61 -1.83 -56.01
N VAL A 648 41.78 -1.57 -57.04
CA VAL A 648 42.10 -0.58 -58.07
C VAL A 648 41.53 0.77 -57.63
N PRO A 649 42.35 1.82 -57.48
CA PRO A 649 41.84 3.17 -57.23
C PRO A 649 40.93 3.62 -58.37
N ALA A 650 39.88 4.39 -58.06
CA ALA A 650 39.06 5.02 -59.09
C ALA A 650 39.94 5.97 -59.93
N ASN A 651 39.88 5.84 -61.27
CA ASN A 651 40.47 6.81 -62.19
C ASN A 651 39.77 8.17 -62.11
#